data_AF-A0A395MV37-F1
#
_entry.id   AF-A0A395MV37-F1
#
_cell.length_a   1.000
_cell.length_b   1.000
_cell.length_c   1.000
_cell.angle_alpha   90.00
_cell.angle_beta   90.00
_cell.angle_gamma   90.00
#
_symmetry.space_group_name_H-M   'P 1'
#
loop_
_entity.id
_entity.type
_entity.pdbx_description
1 polymer ?
#
loop_
_entity_poly.entity_id
_entity_poly.type
_entity_poly.pdbx_seq_one_letter_code
_entity_poly.pdbx_strand_id
1 'polypeptide(L)'
;MAYTQDSNGGSSKMDKPICQIITPVGMLGYGFDEKLTYHELTCLDPNIPTAIILDSGSTDSGPQKLALGSMTSPRSSYVKDLSKLLKLVHIFHVPLIFASAGGDGTDEHVREMEEIIKEITEEVGNSDYSFNTISLFSNINKDIILERFKQGRLTGCGSCVPPASEEEIQSSLRVVAQMGYEPFLDAMNANPNFDITIGGRAYDPSPYAAYCVHQLMRQTGITDEQLHSSLGGFLHMGKILECGGQCSTPKSHGAVATVYASGLFDVRPLAPDSVCTPLSVAAHTLYENTRPDVLRGPGGSIHLDNSHYEQLSDGRTVRLEAARIVGYRSMFMGSVKDYILISQIDKVLARVKLYVAQQHPEITSHWKLDFHVYGKGQFPGQLFIVAEALASTQQLANSIASKARVGMIHAPYPGQKATAGNFGFGIGGLMELELGPCAEFSLYHLMELEGGEQRVFPVDGRLEGPLLRGTVSRSGKGSKPRPRNLPQRADMTPLTQGVEHIASTPSQPITNPQTLSDLCRVLRSKNAGPYEITIDAIFSSKEIYDTIKTSGLLSTSNVAKAIGVAEEDIIWIGFFDPAIALKVTIPRVRMGVKKSAGGFMESDIHGSQEHMGLASMRLPDMVLSDRQTSIILNMAIPQRRTPPIEDLRQFYVGKNIHDVPKPAVILDKAKINRHCQSMLKAVDTLGLGFRAHVKTHKTIEVARLQFGQGSGGVKLIVSTIAEIDHLLPLFKEYKAAGRRLDILYGLPLPRSQIPRLAALGTELGPGSISVLIDHPSQLQSVKDFSQHAEFPARVFLKVDTGYHRAGLPPSYMNKNGLIESLAELEANGEAELLGLYSHSSLSYADSTPEQAMGNLEGEIQGCLEAVNAQAHLFAKEKELIISVGASPQVTAVENLVTSQGDLSPAAASLRKAIETVTTGKPGGLKTKLELHAGVYSILDMQQVSTNSRRHLGSAEDEIAIAVIAEVCSVYNDKERAQPEALVAVGTLGLGREPCAAYPGWGVVSQVSGTRRLIVDRVSQEHSILAWEHGKGEDTSDFPPVPLEVGQNVVVFPNHACVTGALYGWYLVVDSEEGDGSKIVDVWVRASGW
;
A
#
# COMPACT_ATOMS: atom_id res chain seq x y z
N MET A 1 -38.45 11.59 -9.53
CA MET A 1 -39.80 11.04 -9.75
C MET A 1 -39.67 9.70 -10.45
N ALA A 2 -40.62 8.78 -10.31
CA ALA A 2 -40.57 7.50 -11.03
C ALA A 2 -40.96 7.67 -12.51
N TYR A 3 -40.27 6.96 -13.40
CA TYR A 3 -40.68 6.79 -14.80
C TYR A 3 -40.83 5.29 -15.08
N THR A 4 -42.02 4.90 -15.54
CA THR A 4 -42.29 3.55 -16.05
C THR A 4 -41.70 3.39 -17.46
N GLN A 5 -41.32 2.16 -17.82
CA GLN A 5 -40.93 1.83 -19.19
C GLN A 5 -42.10 2.07 -20.15
N ASP A 6 -41.82 2.72 -21.28
CA ASP A 6 -42.70 2.74 -22.44
C ASP A 6 -41.89 2.33 -23.68
N SER A 7 -42.36 1.31 -24.40
CA SER A 7 -41.56 0.61 -25.41
C SER A 7 -41.83 1.13 -26.82
N ASN A 8 -41.06 2.13 -27.26
CA ASN A 8 -41.01 2.52 -28.67
C ASN A 8 -39.59 2.87 -29.13
N GLY A 9 -39.22 2.41 -30.33
CA GLY A 9 -37.90 2.59 -30.90
C GLY A 9 -37.67 4.01 -31.42
N GLY A 10 -36.88 4.79 -30.69
CA GLY A 10 -36.31 6.06 -31.14
C GLY A 10 -34.86 6.18 -30.70
N SER A 11 -33.97 6.64 -31.58
CA SER A 11 -32.57 6.88 -31.22
C SER A 11 -32.50 7.93 -30.12
N SER A 12 -31.88 7.59 -28.98
CA SER A 12 -31.57 8.59 -27.95
C SER A 12 -30.69 9.68 -28.58
N LYS A 13 -31.14 10.93 -28.47
CA LYS A 13 -30.23 12.06 -28.66
C LYS A 13 -29.24 11.99 -27.49
N MET A 14 -27.95 11.78 -27.79
CA MET A 14 -26.90 12.00 -26.81
C MET A 14 -27.05 13.43 -26.28
N ASP A 15 -26.99 13.60 -24.96
CA ASP A 15 -26.97 14.94 -24.38
C ASP A 15 -25.71 15.67 -24.85
N LYS A 16 -25.82 16.97 -25.13
CA LYS A 16 -24.71 17.73 -25.71
C LYS A 16 -23.82 18.25 -24.57
N PRO A 17 -22.50 18.05 -24.62
CA PRO A 17 -21.60 18.70 -23.67
C PRO A 17 -21.69 20.23 -23.83
N ILE A 18 -21.81 20.91 -22.69
CA ILE A 18 -21.91 22.37 -22.58
C ILE A 18 -20.57 23.02 -22.25
N CYS A 19 -19.69 22.33 -21.51
CA CYS A 19 -18.36 22.84 -21.19
C CYS A 19 -17.39 21.71 -20.79
N GLN A 20 -16.09 22.01 -20.90
CA GLN A 20 -15.02 21.22 -20.32
C GLN A 20 -14.30 22.05 -19.26
N ILE A 21 -13.88 21.41 -18.17
CA ILE A 21 -13.18 22.06 -17.06
C ILE A 21 -11.92 21.26 -16.76
N ILE A 22 -10.79 21.95 -16.59
CA ILE A 22 -9.54 21.40 -16.12
C ILE A 22 -9.13 22.03 -14.79
N THR A 23 -8.83 21.19 -13.80
CA THR A 23 -8.27 21.60 -12.51
C THR A 23 -6.84 21.08 -12.40
N PRO A 24 -5.82 21.93 -12.56
CA PRO A 24 -4.42 21.49 -12.57
C PRO A 24 -3.94 21.00 -11.18
N VAL A 25 -4.49 21.59 -10.12
CA VAL A 25 -4.21 21.26 -8.71
C VAL A 25 -5.36 21.76 -7.83
N GLY A 26 -5.68 21.04 -6.75
CA GLY A 26 -6.74 21.42 -5.80
C GLY A 26 -6.39 22.51 -4.78
N MET A 27 -5.32 23.26 -5.01
CA MET A 27 -4.90 24.39 -4.17
C MET A 27 -3.86 25.21 -4.96
N LEU A 28 -4.11 26.50 -5.17
CA LEU A 28 -3.17 27.36 -5.88
C LEU A 28 -1.90 27.58 -5.02
N GLY A 29 -0.72 27.53 -5.65
CA GLY A 29 0.54 27.71 -4.94
C GLY A 29 1.03 26.46 -4.18
N TYR A 30 0.47 25.27 -4.45
CA TYR A 30 1.08 23.98 -4.08
C TYR A 30 2.02 23.44 -5.16
N GLY A 31 1.96 23.97 -6.39
CA GLY A 31 2.71 23.47 -7.55
C GLY A 31 1.92 22.45 -8.37
N PHE A 32 1.76 22.73 -9.67
CA PHE A 32 1.20 21.79 -10.66
C PHE A 32 2.17 21.55 -11.82
N ASP A 33 1.96 20.46 -12.57
CA ASP A 33 2.71 20.19 -13.81
C ASP A 33 2.09 20.93 -15.01
N GLU A 34 2.84 21.92 -15.51
CA GLU A 34 2.50 22.68 -16.70
C GLU A 34 2.37 21.79 -17.95
N LYS A 35 3.19 20.74 -18.08
CA LYS A 35 3.22 19.87 -19.26
C LYS A 35 1.96 19.01 -19.38
N LEU A 36 1.52 18.40 -18.28
CA LEU A 36 0.26 17.63 -18.26
C LEU A 36 -0.93 18.54 -18.58
N THR A 37 -0.96 19.73 -17.97
CA THR A 37 -2.02 20.74 -18.20
C THR A 37 -2.03 21.24 -19.66
N TYR A 38 -0.86 21.51 -20.23
CA TYR A 38 -0.69 21.91 -21.62
C TYR A 38 -1.09 20.78 -22.59
N HIS A 39 -0.64 19.55 -22.34
CA HIS A 39 -0.99 18.39 -23.16
C HIS A 39 -2.51 18.18 -23.18
N GLU A 40 -3.15 18.24 -22.02
CA GLU A 40 -4.61 18.13 -21.91
C GLU A 40 -5.33 19.23 -22.70
N LEU A 41 -4.92 20.50 -22.57
CA LEU A 41 -5.49 21.61 -23.33
C LEU A 41 -5.29 21.49 -24.87
N THR A 42 -4.40 20.62 -25.35
CA THR A 42 -4.27 20.25 -26.78
C THR A 42 -5.09 19.03 -27.19
N CYS A 43 -5.72 18.34 -26.24
CA CYS A 43 -6.49 17.10 -26.45
C CYS A 43 -8.01 17.27 -26.22
N LEU A 44 -8.43 18.31 -25.49
CA LEU A 44 -9.83 18.73 -25.36
C LEU A 44 -10.42 19.18 -26.72
N ASP A 45 -11.76 19.19 -26.84
CA ASP A 45 -12.44 19.55 -28.09
C ASP A 45 -12.50 21.08 -28.23
N PRO A 46 -11.84 21.69 -29.25
CA PRO A 46 -11.84 23.15 -29.43
C PRO A 46 -13.23 23.72 -29.77
N ASN A 47 -14.24 22.88 -30.01
CA ASN A 47 -15.63 23.29 -30.22
C ASN A 47 -16.46 23.36 -28.92
N ILE A 48 -15.93 22.86 -27.79
CA ILE A 48 -16.59 22.88 -26.48
C ILE A 48 -15.92 23.95 -25.59
N PRO A 49 -16.67 24.92 -25.02
CA PRO A 49 -16.10 25.94 -24.15
C PRO A 49 -15.35 25.34 -22.96
N THR A 50 -14.05 25.65 -22.88
CA THR A 50 -13.13 25.11 -21.87
C THR A 50 -12.71 26.21 -20.90
N ALA A 51 -12.57 25.88 -19.60
CA ALA A 51 -11.99 26.75 -18.58
C ALA A 51 -10.99 26.03 -17.68
N ILE A 52 -10.00 26.78 -17.18
CA ILE A 52 -9.12 26.34 -16.10
C ILE A 52 -9.74 26.81 -14.78
N ILE A 53 -10.14 25.87 -13.91
CA ILE A 53 -10.83 26.20 -12.65
C ILE A 53 -10.10 25.58 -11.46
N LEU A 54 -9.87 26.38 -10.42
CA LEU A 54 -9.32 25.97 -9.13
C LEU A 54 -10.19 26.54 -8.00
N ASP A 55 -10.12 25.94 -6.82
CA ASP A 55 -10.43 26.63 -5.57
C ASP A 55 -9.20 26.55 -4.65
N SER A 56 -9.25 27.21 -3.50
CA SER A 56 -8.20 27.18 -2.48
C SER A 56 -8.76 27.27 -1.06
N GLY A 57 -10.04 26.99 -0.87
CA GLY A 57 -10.72 27.00 0.42
C GLY A 57 -10.18 25.92 1.34
N SER A 58 -10.07 26.24 2.62
CA SER A 58 -9.78 25.25 3.66
C SER A 58 -10.12 25.80 5.05
N THR A 59 -10.27 24.90 6.02
CA THR A 59 -10.27 25.23 7.46
C THR A 59 -9.13 24.52 8.22
N ASP A 60 -8.37 23.63 7.57
CA ASP A 60 -7.39 22.74 8.24
C ASP A 60 -6.20 23.45 8.86
N SER A 61 -5.74 24.54 8.26
CA SER A 61 -4.68 25.37 8.84
C SER A 61 -5.14 26.21 10.03
N GLY A 62 -6.43 26.12 10.39
CA GLY A 62 -7.02 26.82 11.50
C GLY A 62 -7.19 28.33 11.30
N PRO A 63 -7.63 29.02 12.36
CA PRO A 63 -8.18 30.38 12.30
C PRO A 63 -7.13 31.48 12.15
N GLN A 64 -5.84 31.14 12.28
CA GLN A 64 -4.76 32.13 12.41
C GLN A 64 -4.51 32.92 11.13
N LYS A 65 -4.69 32.31 9.96
CA LYS A 65 -4.54 32.97 8.65
C LYS A 65 -5.60 34.05 8.45
N LEU A 66 -6.88 33.73 8.54
CA LEU A 66 -8.01 34.66 8.51
C LEU A 66 -7.87 35.78 9.56
N ALA A 67 -7.47 35.45 10.78
CA ALA A 67 -7.29 36.43 11.85
C ALA A 67 -6.13 37.42 11.59
N LEU A 68 -5.01 36.97 11.01
CA LEU A 68 -3.81 37.81 10.83
C LEU A 68 -3.65 38.37 9.41
N GLY A 69 -4.26 37.76 8.40
CA GLY A 69 -4.16 38.12 6.98
C GLY A 69 -3.05 37.38 6.23
N SER A 70 -2.41 36.37 6.82
CA SER A 70 -1.37 35.59 6.14
C SER A 70 -1.94 34.59 5.14
N MET A 71 -1.22 34.35 4.04
CA MET A 71 -1.60 33.37 3.02
C MET A 71 -1.15 31.94 3.38
N THR A 72 -1.70 30.94 2.69
CA THR A 72 -1.37 29.52 2.85
C THR A 72 0.05 29.17 2.41
N SER A 73 0.40 29.46 1.16
CA SER A 73 1.76 29.30 0.64
C SER A 73 2.56 30.60 0.75
N PRO A 74 3.90 30.55 0.68
CA PRO A 74 4.72 31.74 0.42
C PRO A 74 4.34 32.41 -0.90
N ARG A 75 4.42 33.75 -0.97
CA ARG A 75 4.08 34.55 -2.16
C ARG A 75 4.71 34.00 -3.45
N SER A 76 5.98 33.60 -3.39
CA SER A 76 6.74 33.05 -4.51
C SER A 76 6.14 31.78 -5.11
N SER A 77 5.37 30.99 -4.35
CA SER A 77 4.66 29.82 -4.88
C SER A 77 3.44 30.23 -5.72
N TYR A 78 2.68 31.24 -5.28
CA TYR A 78 1.56 31.78 -6.05
C TYR A 78 2.05 32.44 -7.34
N VAL A 79 3.13 33.24 -7.27
CA VAL A 79 3.79 33.80 -8.47
C VAL A 79 4.16 32.67 -9.44
N LYS A 80 4.87 31.64 -8.96
CA LYS A 80 5.34 30.51 -9.79
C LYS A 80 4.21 29.75 -10.50
N ASP A 81 3.07 29.55 -9.85
CA ASP A 81 1.93 28.87 -10.48
C ASP A 81 1.10 29.81 -11.36
N LEU A 82 0.88 31.07 -10.96
CA LEU A 82 0.19 32.07 -11.79
C LEU A 82 0.96 32.38 -13.08
N SER A 83 2.30 32.46 -13.07
CA SER A 83 3.10 32.63 -14.29
C SER A 83 2.86 31.52 -15.32
N LYS A 84 2.65 30.27 -14.88
CA LYS A 84 2.26 29.16 -15.77
C LYS A 84 0.82 29.30 -16.25
N LEU A 85 -0.11 29.58 -15.34
CA LEU A 85 -1.55 29.63 -15.64
C LEU A 85 -1.86 30.76 -16.62
N LEU A 86 -1.32 31.97 -16.41
CA LEU A 86 -1.47 33.11 -17.30
C LEU A 86 -0.90 32.84 -18.71
N LYS A 87 0.21 32.10 -18.78
CA LYS A 87 0.79 31.63 -20.05
C LYS A 87 -0.14 30.64 -20.77
N LEU A 88 -0.80 29.73 -20.04
CA LEU A 88 -1.80 28.81 -20.62
C LEU A 88 -3.06 29.56 -21.08
N VAL A 89 -3.58 30.50 -20.30
CA VAL A 89 -4.68 31.41 -20.69
C VAL A 89 -4.32 32.16 -21.97
N HIS A 90 -3.11 32.71 -22.07
CA HIS A 90 -2.65 33.41 -23.26
C HIS A 90 -2.55 32.50 -24.49
N ILE A 91 -2.02 31.29 -24.36
CA ILE A 91 -1.80 30.35 -25.49
C ILE A 91 -3.11 29.74 -25.99
N PHE A 92 -4.02 29.34 -25.08
CA PHE A 92 -5.23 28.58 -25.42
C PHE A 92 -6.51 29.43 -25.46
N HIS A 93 -6.46 30.68 -25.00
CA HIS A 93 -7.59 31.60 -24.91
C HIS A 93 -8.78 31.04 -24.09
N VAL A 94 -8.47 30.23 -23.07
CA VAL A 94 -9.42 29.71 -22.08
C VAL A 94 -9.38 30.57 -20.81
N PRO A 95 -10.52 30.92 -20.19
CA PRO A 95 -10.52 31.70 -18.96
C PRO A 95 -9.96 30.91 -17.77
N LEU A 96 -9.30 31.64 -16.86
CA LEU A 96 -8.86 31.15 -15.56
C LEU A 96 -9.83 31.64 -14.47
N ILE A 97 -10.40 30.71 -13.71
CA ILE A 97 -11.26 31.03 -12.57
C ILE A 97 -10.63 30.41 -11.33
N PHE A 98 -10.36 31.19 -10.30
CA PHE A 98 -9.96 30.66 -9.00
C PHE A 98 -10.60 31.41 -7.85
N ALA A 99 -10.99 30.67 -6.81
CA ALA A 99 -11.69 31.18 -5.65
C ALA A 99 -10.91 30.94 -4.35
N SER A 100 -11.42 31.51 -3.25
CA SER A 100 -10.80 31.44 -1.91
C SER A 100 -9.33 31.88 -1.92
N ALA A 101 -9.05 32.99 -2.64
CA ALA A 101 -7.71 33.53 -2.85
C ALA A 101 -6.84 33.52 -1.57
N GLY A 102 -5.59 33.07 -1.67
CA GLY A 102 -4.64 32.98 -0.55
C GLY A 102 -4.94 31.88 0.48
N GLY A 103 -6.11 31.22 0.42
CA GLY A 103 -6.58 30.19 1.36
C GLY A 103 -7.91 30.58 2.01
N ASP A 104 -7.93 31.75 2.64
CA ASP A 104 -9.09 32.22 3.40
C ASP A 104 -9.93 33.25 2.63
N GLY A 105 -9.47 33.69 1.46
CA GLY A 105 -10.27 34.49 0.53
C GLY A 105 -10.67 35.88 1.03
N THR A 106 -9.89 36.47 1.93
CA THR A 106 -10.16 37.85 2.40
C THR A 106 -9.91 38.85 1.28
N ASP A 107 -10.52 40.03 1.37
CA ASP A 107 -10.35 41.07 0.34
C ASP A 107 -8.88 41.47 0.12
N GLU A 108 -8.03 41.36 1.15
CA GLU A 108 -6.58 41.57 1.02
C GLU A 108 -5.90 40.46 0.22
N HIS A 109 -6.32 39.20 0.38
CA HIS A 109 -5.80 38.09 -0.42
C HIS A 109 -6.21 38.19 -1.89
N VAL A 110 -7.43 38.65 -2.18
CA VAL A 110 -7.88 38.93 -3.55
C VAL A 110 -6.99 39.99 -4.20
N ARG A 111 -6.69 41.09 -3.49
CA ARG A 111 -5.82 42.18 -3.99
C ARG A 111 -4.35 41.76 -4.15
N GLU A 112 -3.84 40.90 -3.28
CA GLU A 112 -2.50 40.33 -3.43
C GLU A 112 -2.38 39.51 -4.72
N MET A 113 -3.44 38.77 -5.10
CA MET A 113 -3.48 38.05 -6.38
C MET A 113 -3.65 38.99 -7.58
N GLU A 114 -4.42 40.08 -7.47
CA GLU A 114 -4.47 41.15 -8.50
C GLU A 114 -3.06 41.72 -8.77
N GLU A 115 -2.30 42.04 -7.72
CA GLU A 115 -0.96 42.63 -7.86
C GLU A 115 0.07 41.61 -8.36
N ILE A 116 0.01 40.34 -7.94
CA ILE A 116 0.85 39.27 -8.52
C ILE A 116 0.58 39.10 -10.02
N ILE A 117 -0.69 39.07 -10.44
CA ILE A 117 -1.06 38.98 -11.87
C ILE A 117 -0.55 40.20 -12.63
N LYS A 118 -0.70 41.40 -12.05
CA LYS A 118 -0.21 42.66 -12.62
C LYS A 118 1.31 42.64 -12.80
N GLU A 119 2.08 42.30 -11.76
CA GLU A 119 3.54 42.14 -11.83
C GLU A 119 3.95 41.21 -12.98
N ILE A 120 3.33 40.04 -13.09
CA ILE A 120 3.63 39.08 -14.17
C ILE A 120 3.30 39.69 -15.54
N THR A 121 2.19 40.42 -15.71
CA THR A 121 1.89 41.11 -16.98
C THR A 121 2.77 42.33 -17.29
N GLU A 122 3.54 42.83 -16.32
CA GLU A 122 4.49 43.94 -16.49
C GLU A 122 5.93 43.46 -16.75
N GLU A 123 6.21 42.14 -16.65
CA GLU A 123 7.49 41.55 -17.03
C GLU A 123 7.81 41.75 -18.52
N VAL A 124 9.09 42.00 -18.82
CA VAL A 124 9.59 42.28 -20.19
C VAL A 124 9.26 41.16 -21.19
N GLY A 125 9.16 39.91 -20.72
CA GLY A 125 8.81 38.75 -21.56
C GLY A 125 7.33 38.63 -21.92
N ASN A 126 6.43 39.30 -21.19
CA ASN A 126 4.98 39.08 -21.24
C ASN A 126 4.23 40.30 -21.83
N SER A 127 4.94 41.13 -22.61
CA SER A 127 4.44 42.43 -23.09
C SER A 127 3.21 42.39 -24.02
N ASP A 128 2.88 41.21 -24.54
CA ASP A 128 1.72 40.89 -25.36
C ASP A 128 0.52 40.37 -24.54
N TYR A 129 0.67 40.15 -23.24
CA TYR A 129 -0.43 39.79 -22.35
C TYR A 129 -1.39 40.99 -22.19
N SER A 130 -2.69 40.71 -22.25
CA SER A 130 -3.74 41.64 -21.81
C SER A 130 -4.94 40.81 -21.39
N PHE A 131 -5.37 41.00 -20.14
CA PHE A 131 -6.44 40.22 -19.52
C PHE A 131 -7.48 41.15 -18.92
N ASN A 132 -8.75 40.79 -19.08
CA ASN A 132 -9.88 41.40 -18.41
C ASN A 132 -10.14 40.60 -17.12
N THR A 133 -9.82 41.22 -15.98
CA THR A 133 -9.84 40.56 -14.66
C THR A 133 -11.06 41.00 -13.86
N ILE A 134 -11.80 40.02 -13.35
CA ILE A 134 -12.89 40.21 -12.38
C ILE A 134 -12.36 39.87 -10.99
N SER A 135 -12.62 40.72 -10.00
CA SER A 135 -12.30 40.49 -8.59
C SER A 135 -13.55 40.56 -7.73
N LEU A 136 -13.85 39.48 -7.00
CA LEU A 136 -15.03 39.34 -6.13
C LEU A 136 -14.61 39.34 -4.66
N PHE A 137 -15.20 40.25 -3.88
CA PHE A 137 -14.85 40.50 -2.49
C PHE A 137 -15.86 39.85 -1.53
N SER A 138 -15.38 39.34 -0.40
CA SER A 138 -16.16 38.49 0.51
C SER A 138 -16.20 38.97 1.96
N ASN A 139 -15.40 39.99 2.32
CA ASN A 139 -15.46 40.59 3.65
C ASN A 139 -16.84 41.25 3.89
N ILE A 140 -17.55 40.85 4.96
CA ILE A 140 -18.83 41.47 5.35
C ILE A 140 -18.64 42.46 6.52
N ASN A 141 -19.36 43.58 6.47
CA ASN A 141 -19.36 44.55 7.57
C ASN A 141 -20.07 43.97 8.81
N LYS A 142 -19.38 44.02 9.95
CA LYS A 142 -19.87 43.64 11.28
C LYS A 142 -21.19 44.29 11.65
N ASP A 143 -21.46 45.53 11.22
CA ASP A 143 -22.70 46.23 11.54
C ASP A 143 -23.94 45.46 11.05
N ILE A 144 -23.86 44.87 9.85
CA ILE A 144 -24.91 44.03 9.26
C ILE A 144 -25.06 42.74 10.07
N ILE A 145 -23.95 42.13 10.49
CA ILE A 145 -23.94 40.90 11.30
C ILE A 145 -24.57 41.18 12.68
N LEU A 146 -24.26 42.31 13.31
CA LEU A 146 -24.84 42.75 14.58
C LEU A 146 -26.34 43.05 14.45
N GLU A 147 -26.78 43.64 13.33
CA GLU A 147 -28.19 43.85 13.04
C GLU A 147 -28.95 42.51 12.91
N ARG A 148 -28.47 41.60 12.05
CA ARG A 148 -29.09 40.27 11.86
C ARG A 148 -29.05 39.42 13.13
N PHE A 149 -27.97 39.50 13.92
CA PHE A 149 -27.88 38.87 15.25
C PHE A 149 -28.95 39.39 16.21
N LYS A 150 -29.13 40.72 16.30
CA LYS A 150 -30.17 41.34 17.15
C LYS A 150 -31.60 41.06 16.68
N GLN A 151 -31.78 40.70 15.41
CA GLN A 151 -33.04 40.19 14.84
C GLN A 151 -33.25 38.68 15.06
N GLY A 152 -32.28 37.96 15.65
CA GLY A 152 -32.32 36.51 15.82
C GLY A 152 -32.04 35.70 14.54
N ARG A 153 -31.57 36.35 13.46
CA ARG A 153 -31.32 35.74 12.13
C ARG A 153 -29.91 35.17 11.96
N LEU A 154 -29.31 34.69 13.06
CA LEU A 154 -27.98 34.07 13.08
C LEU A 154 -28.04 32.78 13.92
N THR A 155 -27.76 31.63 13.31
CA THR A 155 -27.92 30.29 13.93
C THR A 155 -26.66 29.45 13.77
N GLY A 156 -26.40 28.45 14.61
CA GLY A 156 -25.17 27.64 14.49
C GLY A 156 -25.16 26.73 13.25
N CYS A 157 -24.04 26.64 12.53
CA CYS A 157 -23.84 25.68 11.44
C CYS A 157 -23.45 24.31 12.04
N GLY A 158 -24.43 23.66 12.67
CA GLY A 158 -24.24 22.48 13.49
C GLY A 158 -24.48 22.77 14.98
N SER A 159 -24.90 21.75 15.73
CA SER A 159 -25.27 21.86 17.15
C SER A 159 -24.07 22.04 18.09
N CYS A 160 -22.84 21.88 17.59
CA CYS A 160 -21.61 21.97 18.37
C CYS A 160 -20.92 23.34 18.30
N VAL A 161 -21.53 24.29 17.60
CA VAL A 161 -21.11 25.69 17.54
C VAL A 161 -21.71 26.45 18.72
N PRO A 162 -20.91 27.16 19.54
CA PRO A 162 -21.44 28.05 20.57
C PRO A 162 -22.34 29.14 19.97
N PRO A 163 -23.46 29.51 20.62
CA PRO A 163 -24.25 30.68 20.20
C PRO A 163 -23.38 31.94 20.19
N ALA A 164 -23.36 32.65 19.06
CA ALA A 164 -22.61 33.90 18.92
C ALA A 164 -22.99 34.94 19.98
N SER A 165 -22.03 35.76 20.40
CA SER A 165 -22.24 36.96 21.21
C SER A 165 -21.89 38.24 20.46
N GLU A 166 -22.47 39.36 20.88
CA GLU A 166 -22.11 40.69 20.36
C GLU A 166 -20.63 41.01 20.61
N GLU A 167 -20.04 40.55 21.72
CA GLU A 167 -18.61 40.69 22.00
C GLU A 167 -17.75 39.94 20.98
N GLU A 168 -18.11 38.71 20.60
CA GLU A 168 -17.38 37.91 19.60
C GLU A 168 -17.49 38.49 18.18
N ILE A 169 -18.66 39.00 17.80
CA ILE A 169 -18.85 39.68 16.50
C ILE A 169 -18.01 40.97 16.46
N GLN A 170 -18.00 41.76 17.53
CA GLN A 170 -17.20 42.99 17.61
C GLN A 170 -15.68 42.71 17.64
N SER A 171 -15.23 41.69 18.35
CA SER A 171 -13.80 41.35 18.55
C SER A 171 -13.15 40.50 17.45
N SER A 172 -13.92 39.82 16.60
CA SER A 172 -13.39 39.08 15.44
C SER A 172 -12.68 40.02 14.47
N LEU A 173 -11.45 39.73 14.04
CA LEU A 173 -10.64 40.70 13.28
C LEU A 173 -11.10 40.87 11.83
N ARG A 174 -11.49 39.77 11.18
CA ARG A 174 -12.13 39.73 9.85
C ARG A 174 -13.33 38.80 9.90
N VAL A 175 -14.31 39.06 9.03
CA VAL A 175 -15.41 38.13 8.76
C VAL A 175 -15.62 38.07 7.25
N VAL A 176 -15.61 36.86 6.70
CA VAL A 176 -15.85 36.59 5.27
C VAL A 176 -17.15 35.79 5.13
N ALA A 177 -17.94 36.09 4.11
CA ALA A 177 -19.05 35.22 3.72
C ALA A 177 -18.57 34.17 2.74
N GLN A 178 -18.97 32.91 2.94
CA GLN A 178 -18.70 31.85 1.98
C GLN A 178 -19.65 32.01 0.77
N MET A 179 -19.13 32.50 -0.35
CA MET A 179 -19.92 32.77 -1.55
C MET A 179 -20.44 31.49 -2.21
N GLY A 180 -21.69 31.50 -2.65
CA GLY A 180 -22.26 30.48 -3.55
C GLY A 180 -21.78 30.65 -5.00
N TYR A 181 -22.46 29.97 -5.93
CA TYR A 181 -22.15 30.07 -7.36
C TYR A 181 -22.75 31.35 -7.99
N GLU A 182 -23.74 31.95 -7.36
CA GLU A 182 -24.48 33.12 -7.87
C GLU A 182 -23.61 34.36 -8.11
N PRO A 183 -22.71 34.79 -7.19
CA PRO A 183 -21.87 35.98 -7.41
C PRO A 183 -20.88 35.81 -8.56
N PHE A 184 -20.37 34.59 -8.75
CA PHE A 184 -19.52 34.24 -9.88
C PHE A 184 -20.32 34.27 -11.19
N LEU A 185 -21.50 33.65 -11.21
CA LEU A 185 -22.39 33.62 -12.38
C LEU A 185 -22.83 35.03 -12.81
N ASP A 186 -23.28 35.86 -11.87
CA ASP A 186 -23.68 37.25 -12.13
C ASP A 186 -22.52 38.06 -12.71
N ALA A 187 -21.30 37.89 -12.17
CA ALA A 187 -20.11 38.59 -12.67
C ALA A 187 -19.68 38.15 -14.08
N MET A 188 -19.75 36.85 -14.38
CA MET A 188 -19.51 36.29 -15.73
C MET A 188 -20.58 36.76 -16.72
N ASN A 189 -21.85 36.83 -16.29
CA ASN A 189 -22.96 37.34 -17.10
C ASN A 189 -22.84 38.85 -17.38
N ALA A 190 -22.40 39.64 -16.40
CA ALA A 190 -22.13 41.06 -16.58
C ALA A 190 -20.90 41.33 -17.47
N ASN A 191 -19.94 40.39 -17.53
CA ASN A 191 -18.70 40.53 -18.29
C ASN A 191 -18.37 39.30 -19.17
N PRO A 192 -19.16 38.98 -20.23
CA PRO A 192 -19.05 37.70 -20.97
C PRO A 192 -17.75 37.45 -21.77
N ASN A 193 -16.76 38.34 -21.64
CA ASN A 193 -15.44 38.31 -22.28
C ASN A 193 -14.32 38.46 -21.22
N PHE A 194 -14.51 37.86 -20.04
CA PHE A 194 -13.50 37.81 -18.99
C PHE A 194 -12.40 36.80 -19.34
N ASP A 195 -11.16 37.10 -18.94
CA ASP A 195 -10.02 36.20 -19.10
C ASP A 195 -9.61 35.59 -17.75
N ILE A 196 -9.83 36.33 -16.66
CA ILE A 196 -9.50 35.90 -15.28
C ILE A 196 -10.64 36.28 -14.33
N THR A 197 -11.00 35.37 -13.41
CA THR A 197 -11.86 35.67 -12.25
C THR A 197 -11.15 35.26 -10.96
N ILE A 198 -11.01 36.20 -10.03
CA ILE A 198 -10.42 36.05 -8.70
C ILE A 198 -11.55 36.14 -7.66
N GLY A 199 -11.79 35.04 -6.95
CA GLY A 199 -12.77 34.98 -5.87
C GLY A 199 -12.14 35.13 -4.48
N GLY A 200 -12.79 35.91 -3.62
CA GLY A 200 -12.69 35.76 -2.17
C GLY A 200 -13.25 34.42 -1.68
N ARG A 201 -13.57 34.30 -0.39
CA ARG A 201 -14.00 33.03 0.23
C ARG A 201 -15.24 32.49 -0.49
N ALA A 202 -15.11 31.33 -1.10
CA ALA A 202 -16.20 30.65 -1.78
C ALA A 202 -16.53 29.33 -1.08
N TYR A 203 -17.70 28.79 -1.40
CA TYR A 203 -17.94 27.36 -1.25
C TYR A 203 -17.29 26.68 -2.43
N ASP A 204 -16.49 25.67 -2.13
CA ASP A 204 -15.42 25.14 -2.97
C ASP A 204 -15.92 24.65 -4.36
N PRO A 205 -17.15 24.09 -4.51
CA PRO A 205 -17.79 23.81 -5.81
C PRO A 205 -18.31 25.01 -6.63
N SER A 206 -18.37 26.20 -6.05
CA SER A 206 -19.06 27.37 -6.62
C SER A 206 -18.47 27.91 -7.93
N PRO A 207 -17.15 28.13 -8.09
CA PRO A 207 -16.60 28.60 -9.36
C PRO A 207 -16.85 27.61 -10.51
N TYR A 208 -16.86 26.31 -10.20
CA TYR A 208 -17.18 25.24 -11.14
C TYR A 208 -18.64 25.32 -11.61
N ALA A 209 -19.58 25.34 -10.66
CA ALA A 209 -21.00 25.39 -10.98
C ALA A 209 -21.39 26.70 -11.69
N ALA A 210 -20.81 27.83 -11.30
CA ALA A 210 -21.03 29.13 -11.94
C ALA A 210 -20.66 29.09 -13.43
N TYR A 211 -19.51 28.50 -13.79
CA TYR A 211 -19.10 28.38 -15.18
C TYR A 211 -20.03 27.45 -15.98
N CYS A 212 -20.43 26.31 -15.42
CA CYS A 212 -21.40 25.41 -16.05
C CYS A 212 -22.74 26.11 -16.33
N VAL A 213 -23.28 26.84 -15.35
CA VAL A 213 -24.54 27.59 -15.51
C VAL A 213 -24.39 28.71 -16.54
N HIS A 214 -23.29 29.46 -16.52
CA HIS A 214 -23.01 30.51 -17.51
C HIS A 214 -22.97 29.94 -18.94
N GLN A 215 -22.33 28.79 -19.13
CA GLN A 215 -22.26 28.13 -20.45
C GLN A 215 -23.61 27.56 -20.89
N LEU A 216 -24.38 26.96 -19.97
CA LEU A 216 -25.73 26.46 -20.24
C LEU A 216 -26.67 27.60 -20.68
N MET A 217 -26.71 28.71 -19.93
CA MET A 217 -27.49 29.91 -20.27
C MET A 217 -27.09 30.55 -21.59
N ARG A 218 -25.80 30.52 -21.96
CA ARG A 218 -25.32 31.08 -23.24
C ARG A 218 -25.60 30.18 -24.45
N GLN A 219 -25.73 28.87 -24.25
CA GLN A 219 -25.93 27.90 -25.34
C GLN A 219 -27.39 27.44 -25.49
N THR A 220 -28.24 27.68 -24.48
CA THR A 220 -29.63 27.20 -24.46
C THR A 220 -30.58 28.25 -23.87
N GLY A 221 -31.79 28.35 -24.43
CA GLY A 221 -32.88 29.14 -23.86
C GLY A 221 -33.59 28.41 -22.72
N ILE A 222 -32.82 27.96 -21.72
CA ILE A 222 -33.28 27.13 -20.60
C ILE A 222 -34.15 27.93 -19.61
N THR A 223 -35.13 27.29 -18.98
CA THR A 223 -35.93 27.89 -17.91
C THR A 223 -35.28 27.72 -16.53
N ASP A 224 -35.62 28.56 -15.56
CA ASP A 224 -35.11 28.45 -14.18
C ASP A 224 -35.40 27.08 -13.53
N GLU A 225 -36.53 26.44 -13.89
CA GLU A 225 -36.91 25.10 -13.41
C GLU A 225 -35.98 24.01 -13.96
N GLN A 226 -35.66 24.07 -15.26
CA GLN A 226 -34.71 23.15 -15.91
C GLN A 226 -33.28 23.37 -15.43
N LEU A 227 -32.90 24.63 -15.19
CA LEU A 227 -31.63 25.00 -14.56
C LEU A 227 -31.52 24.41 -13.15
N HIS A 228 -32.60 24.47 -12.35
CA HIS A 228 -32.60 23.94 -10.99
C HIS A 228 -32.35 22.41 -10.94
N SER A 229 -32.88 21.65 -11.92
CA SER A 229 -32.54 20.22 -12.05
C SER A 229 -31.08 19.96 -12.40
N SER A 230 -30.47 20.77 -13.28
CA SER A 230 -29.08 20.54 -13.74
C SER A 230 -28.01 21.07 -12.76
N LEU A 231 -28.33 22.09 -11.97
CA LEU A 231 -27.53 22.58 -10.83
C LEU A 231 -27.23 21.46 -9.82
N GLY A 232 -28.06 20.40 -9.85
CA GLY A 232 -27.79 19.10 -9.27
C GLY A 232 -26.36 18.62 -9.49
N GLY A 233 -26.11 18.14 -10.70
CA GLY A 233 -24.80 17.60 -11.06
C GLY A 233 -23.67 18.64 -11.07
N PHE A 234 -23.93 19.92 -11.37
CA PHE A 234 -22.85 20.93 -11.43
C PHE A 234 -22.15 21.18 -10.09
N LEU A 235 -22.90 21.25 -8.98
CA LEU A 235 -22.30 21.41 -7.64
C LEU A 235 -21.67 20.10 -7.14
N HIS A 236 -22.15 18.93 -7.58
CA HIS A 236 -21.49 17.65 -7.28
C HIS A 236 -20.18 17.49 -8.04
N MET A 237 -20.16 17.85 -9.34
CA MET A 237 -18.96 17.91 -10.18
C MET A 237 -17.90 18.83 -9.58
N GLY A 238 -18.29 20.03 -9.12
CA GLY A 238 -17.40 20.91 -8.37
C GLY A 238 -16.82 20.24 -7.13
N LYS A 239 -17.63 19.53 -6.34
CA LYS A 239 -17.15 18.77 -5.16
C LYS A 239 -16.20 17.60 -5.49
N ILE A 240 -16.18 17.12 -6.73
CA ILE A 240 -15.23 16.10 -7.19
C ILE A 240 -13.95 16.72 -7.79
N LEU A 241 -14.01 17.95 -8.31
CA LEU A 241 -12.86 18.66 -8.89
C LEU A 241 -12.14 19.62 -7.93
N GLU A 242 -12.78 20.16 -6.90
CA GLU A 242 -12.19 21.19 -6.02
C GLU A 242 -10.84 20.78 -5.42
N CYS A 243 -10.71 19.51 -5.01
CA CYS A 243 -9.49 18.90 -4.49
C CYS A 243 -8.52 18.41 -5.59
N GLY A 244 -8.74 18.80 -6.85
CA GLY A 244 -8.00 18.31 -8.01
C GLY A 244 -8.20 16.81 -8.23
N GLY A 245 -7.11 16.09 -8.47
CA GLY A 245 -7.13 14.66 -8.80
C GLY A 245 -7.32 13.69 -7.62
N GLN A 246 -7.71 14.16 -6.44
CA GLN A 246 -7.80 13.31 -5.24
C GLN A 246 -8.97 12.30 -5.24
N CYS A 247 -9.84 12.34 -6.25
CA CYS A 247 -10.90 11.37 -6.51
C CYS A 247 -10.44 10.14 -7.33
N SER A 248 -9.19 10.11 -7.82
CA SER A 248 -8.61 8.97 -8.55
C SER A 248 -7.81 8.00 -7.67
N THR A 249 -7.51 6.82 -8.21
CA THR A 249 -6.56 5.85 -7.64
C THR A 249 -5.55 5.40 -8.71
N PRO A 250 -4.23 5.55 -8.50
CA PRO A 250 -3.57 6.46 -7.54
C PRO A 250 -4.12 7.91 -7.59
N LYS A 251 -3.82 8.71 -6.58
CA LYS A 251 -4.26 10.13 -6.55
C LYS A 251 -3.46 10.94 -7.56
N SER A 252 -4.14 11.61 -8.48
CA SER A 252 -3.51 12.64 -9.32
C SER A 252 -3.50 13.99 -8.61
N HIS A 253 -2.64 14.91 -9.08
CA HIS A 253 -2.67 16.31 -8.61
C HIS A 253 -3.91 17.05 -9.15
N GLY A 254 -4.33 16.73 -10.37
CA GLY A 254 -5.42 17.42 -11.07
C GLY A 254 -6.33 16.49 -11.87
N ALA A 255 -7.44 17.04 -12.36
CA ALA A 255 -8.48 16.31 -13.07
C ALA A 255 -9.16 17.17 -14.15
N VAL A 256 -9.94 16.50 -14.99
CA VAL A 256 -10.76 17.06 -16.06
C VAL A 256 -12.20 16.58 -15.89
N ALA A 257 -13.16 17.47 -16.11
CA ALA A 257 -14.55 17.07 -16.36
C ALA A 257 -15.06 17.55 -17.73
N THR A 258 -15.93 16.74 -18.34
CA THR A 258 -16.81 17.16 -19.46
C THR A 258 -18.24 17.16 -18.95
N VAL A 259 -18.94 18.27 -19.07
CA VAL A 259 -20.23 18.52 -18.41
C VAL A 259 -21.34 18.69 -19.44
N TYR A 260 -22.50 18.10 -19.18
CA TYR A 260 -23.65 18.01 -20.08
C TYR A 260 -24.85 18.84 -19.59
N ALA A 261 -25.80 19.17 -20.48
CA ALA A 261 -26.89 20.09 -20.17
C ALA A 261 -27.86 19.58 -19.07
N SER A 262 -27.99 18.26 -18.94
CA SER A 262 -28.74 17.57 -17.87
C SER A 262 -28.12 17.64 -16.47
N GLY A 263 -26.89 18.16 -16.33
CA GLY A 263 -26.12 18.07 -15.09
C GLY A 263 -25.18 16.86 -15.03
N LEU A 264 -25.33 15.86 -15.90
CA LEU A 264 -24.37 14.75 -15.99
C LEU A 264 -22.95 15.27 -16.29
N PHE A 265 -21.93 14.56 -15.82
CA PHE A 265 -20.52 14.91 -16.04
C PHE A 265 -19.61 13.68 -16.06
N ASP A 266 -18.76 13.56 -17.08
CA ASP A 266 -17.65 12.62 -17.08
C ASP A 266 -16.45 13.22 -16.35
N VAL A 267 -15.70 12.44 -15.56
CA VAL A 267 -14.51 12.91 -14.83
C VAL A 267 -13.34 11.93 -14.96
N ARG A 268 -12.13 12.46 -15.17
CA ARG A 268 -10.87 11.69 -15.22
C ARG A 268 -9.67 12.48 -14.69
N PRO A 269 -8.61 11.82 -14.17
CA PRO A 269 -7.42 12.51 -13.70
C PRO A 269 -6.52 13.02 -14.85
N LEU A 270 -5.58 13.91 -14.52
CA LEU A 270 -4.50 14.37 -15.43
C LEU A 270 -3.26 13.46 -15.45
N ALA A 271 -3.10 12.58 -14.45
CA ALA A 271 -1.98 11.65 -14.40
C ALA A 271 -2.32 10.36 -15.18
N PRO A 272 -1.45 9.91 -16.12
CA PRO A 272 -1.76 8.83 -17.06
C PRO A 272 -1.78 7.42 -16.44
N ASP A 273 -1.31 7.27 -15.20
CA ASP A 273 -1.33 6.02 -14.41
C ASP A 273 -2.56 5.89 -13.51
N SER A 274 -3.37 6.95 -13.43
CA SER A 274 -4.43 7.12 -12.44
C SER A 274 -5.82 6.93 -13.06
N VAL A 275 -6.76 6.35 -12.30
CA VAL A 275 -8.15 6.13 -12.76
C VAL A 275 -9.19 6.59 -11.75
N CYS A 276 -10.29 7.17 -12.23
CA CYS A 276 -11.49 7.39 -11.42
C CYS A 276 -12.37 6.12 -11.44
N THR A 277 -12.96 5.77 -10.30
CA THR A 277 -13.87 4.62 -10.15
C THR A 277 -15.12 5.06 -9.39
N PRO A 278 -16.29 4.42 -9.55
CA PRO A 278 -17.50 4.82 -8.81
C PRO A 278 -17.27 4.86 -7.30
N LEU A 279 -16.54 3.87 -6.74
CA LEU A 279 -16.18 3.83 -5.34
C LEU A 279 -15.18 4.92 -4.92
N SER A 280 -14.23 5.33 -5.77
CA SER A 280 -13.29 6.43 -5.41
C SER A 280 -13.94 7.81 -5.47
N VAL A 281 -14.89 8.01 -6.40
CA VAL A 281 -15.72 9.23 -6.50
C VAL A 281 -16.71 9.30 -5.32
N ALA A 282 -17.40 8.21 -4.99
CA ALA A 282 -18.26 8.12 -3.80
C ALA A 282 -17.46 8.32 -2.49
N ALA A 283 -16.27 7.73 -2.38
CA ALA A 283 -15.38 7.89 -1.22
C ALA A 283 -14.80 9.31 -1.05
N HIS A 284 -14.70 10.09 -2.14
CA HIS A 284 -14.39 11.51 -2.07
C HIS A 284 -15.59 12.33 -1.56
N THR A 285 -16.81 11.87 -1.83
CA THR A 285 -18.02 12.59 -1.39
C THR A 285 -18.25 12.49 0.14
N LEU A 286 -17.71 11.46 0.79
CA LEU A 286 -17.61 11.37 2.26
C LEU A 286 -16.69 12.43 2.90
N TYR A 287 -15.75 13.00 2.14
CA TYR A 287 -14.64 13.80 2.64
C TYR A 287 -15.07 15.20 3.09
N GLU A 288 -14.55 15.65 4.24
CA GLU A 288 -14.71 17.01 4.78
C GLU A 288 -16.17 17.53 4.92
N ASN A 289 -17.11 16.61 5.18
CA ASN A 289 -18.53 16.91 5.41
C ASN A 289 -19.04 16.24 6.69
N THR A 290 -20.02 16.85 7.36
CA THR A 290 -20.73 16.32 8.56
C THR A 290 -21.62 15.12 8.23
N ARG A 291 -22.17 15.07 7.00
CA ARG A 291 -23.07 14.03 6.51
C ARG A 291 -22.71 13.68 5.06
N PRO A 292 -22.75 12.39 4.64
CA PRO A 292 -22.45 11.99 3.26
C PRO A 292 -23.70 11.96 2.38
N ASP A 293 -24.85 11.74 3.02
CA ASP A 293 -26.20 11.78 2.47
C ASP A 293 -26.75 13.20 2.41
N VAL A 294 -26.12 14.17 3.08
CA VAL A 294 -26.49 15.60 3.05
C VAL A 294 -25.26 16.51 3.20
N LEU A 295 -24.60 16.83 2.09
CA LEU A 295 -23.58 17.89 2.07
C LEU A 295 -24.26 19.25 2.25
N ARG A 296 -23.51 20.22 2.79
CA ARG A 296 -24.02 21.49 3.29
C ARG A 296 -23.21 22.68 2.76
N GLY A 297 -23.78 23.47 1.84
CA GLY A 297 -23.12 24.62 1.20
C GLY A 297 -24.05 25.74 0.67
N PRO A 298 -23.60 27.02 0.62
CA PRO A 298 -24.34 28.23 0.21
C PRO A 298 -25.32 28.15 -0.97
N GLY A 299 -26.33 29.03 -0.94
CA GLY A 299 -27.38 29.20 -1.97
C GLY A 299 -28.38 28.05 -2.06
N GLY A 300 -28.03 26.92 -1.46
CA GLY A 300 -28.68 25.65 -1.63
C GLY A 300 -27.87 24.56 -0.97
N SER A 301 -27.38 23.61 -1.78
CA SER A 301 -27.96 22.30 -1.51
C SER A 301 -27.30 21.04 -2.12
N ILE A 302 -26.82 20.01 -1.34
CA ILE A 302 -26.55 18.60 -1.82
C ILE A 302 -26.91 17.36 -0.87
N HIS A 303 -28.19 16.94 -0.71
CA HIS A 303 -28.73 15.62 -0.22
C HIS A 303 -28.49 14.42 -1.18
N LEU A 304 -27.49 13.58 -0.97
CA LEU A 304 -27.13 12.49 -1.89
C LEU A 304 -27.92 11.17 -1.68
N ASP A 305 -29.08 11.23 -1.02
CA ASP A 305 -29.96 10.09 -0.73
C ASP A 305 -30.36 9.26 -1.96
N ASN A 306 -30.54 9.91 -3.12
CA ASN A 306 -30.94 9.27 -4.38
C ASN A 306 -29.78 9.07 -5.36
N SER A 307 -28.52 9.24 -4.90
CA SER A 307 -27.37 9.31 -5.79
C SER A 307 -26.95 7.95 -6.34
N HIS A 308 -27.17 7.75 -7.64
CA HIS A 308 -26.71 6.57 -8.35
C HIS A 308 -25.22 6.67 -8.69
N TYR A 309 -24.35 6.11 -7.87
CA TYR A 309 -22.95 5.84 -8.23
C TYR A 309 -22.84 4.58 -9.10
N GLU A 310 -23.65 4.55 -10.15
CA GLU A 310 -23.41 3.82 -11.39
C GLU A 310 -22.39 4.65 -12.18
N GLN A 311 -22.69 4.98 -13.43
CA GLN A 311 -22.30 6.24 -14.04
C GLN A 311 -23.38 7.37 -13.72
N LEU A 312 -23.36 8.01 -12.49
CA LEU A 312 -23.98 9.33 -11.98
C LEU A 312 -25.48 9.40 -11.46
N SER A 313 -26.06 10.28 -10.58
CA SER A 313 -25.84 11.36 -9.50
C SER A 313 -27.18 11.57 -8.65
N ASP A 314 -27.65 12.49 -7.73
CA ASP A 314 -27.42 13.77 -6.91
C ASP A 314 -28.43 13.82 -5.65
N GLY A 315 -28.88 14.79 -4.76
CA GLY A 315 -28.76 16.22 -4.19
C GLY A 315 -30.05 16.67 -3.34
N ARG A 316 -30.25 17.61 -2.32
CA ARG A 316 -29.95 19.08 -1.98
C ARG A 316 -29.99 19.76 -0.43
N THR A 317 -28.92 20.19 0.41
CA THR A 317 -28.85 21.24 1.62
C THR A 317 -27.51 22.19 1.98
N VAL A 318 -27.41 23.13 3.04
CA VAL A 318 -26.60 24.49 3.26
C VAL A 318 -25.50 24.82 4.45
N ARG A 319 -24.57 25.91 4.48
CA ARG A 319 -23.41 26.36 5.48
C ARG A 319 -22.79 27.89 5.57
N LEU A 320 -22.02 28.42 6.63
CA LEU A 320 -21.04 29.67 6.77
C LEU A 320 -19.91 29.68 7.94
N GLU A 321 -18.94 30.68 8.05
CA GLU A 321 -17.70 30.71 8.98
C GLU A 321 -17.03 32.09 9.47
N ALA A 322 -16.26 32.19 10.62
CA ALA A 322 -15.33 33.32 11.07
C ALA A 322 -14.35 33.06 12.31
N ALA A 323 -13.42 34.00 12.67
CA ALA A 323 -12.36 33.81 13.71
C ALA A 323 -11.87 35.03 14.60
N ARG A 324 -11.23 34.76 15.77
CA ARG A 324 -10.65 35.75 16.74
C ARG A 324 -9.29 35.36 17.38
N ILE A 325 -8.66 36.28 18.13
CA ILE A 325 -7.44 36.06 18.96
C ILE A 325 -7.79 35.88 20.45
N VAL A 326 -7.06 35.02 21.18
CA VAL A 326 -7.30 34.69 22.62
C VAL A 326 -6.08 34.87 23.55
N GLY A 327 -4.94 35.33 23.02
CA GLY A 327 -3.71 35.57 23.80
C GLY A 327 -2.46 35.33 22.96
N TYR A 328 -1.31 35.16 23.61
CA TYR A 328 -0.01 34.85 23.01
C TYR A 328 0.55 33.54 23.56
N ARG A 329 1.22 32.74 22.72
CA ARG A 329 1.75 31.41 23.06
C ARG A 329 3.28 31.38 23.12
N SER A 330 3.78 30.55 24.04
CA SER A 330 5.19 30.15 24.11
C SER A 330 5.29 28.69 24.52
N MET A 331 6.31 27.98 24.04
CA MET A 331 6.50 26.56 24.36
C MET A 331 7.95 26.23 24.73
N PHE A 332 8.15 25.11 25.40
CA PHE A 332 9.45 24.41 25.44
C PHE A 332 9.24 22.91 25.30
N MET A 333 10.28 22.20 24.85
CA MET A 333 10.22 20.75 24.62
C MET A 333 11.50 20.04 25.06
N GLY A 334 11.37 18.75 25.36
CA GLY A 334 12.47 17.91 25.79
C GLY A 334 12.02 16.50 26.16
N SER A 335 12.89 15.70 26.76
CA SER A 335 12.60 14.30 27.09
C SER A 335 13.14 13.83 28.43
N VAL A 336 12.54 12.76 28.95
CA VAL A 336 12.92 12.09 30.20
C VAL A 336 13.26 10.64 29.91
N LYS A 337 14.42 10.17 30.42
CA LYS A 337 14.87 8.76 30.37
C LYS A 337 15.03 8.09 31.73
N ASP A 338 14.96 8.83 32.84
CA ASP A 338 15.02 8.23 34.17
C ASP A 338 13.71 7.51 34.50
N TYR A 339 13.77 6.17 34.56
CA TYR A 339 12.64 5.32 34.93
C TYR A 339 12.04 5.68 36.30
N ILE A 340 12.86 6.20 37.24
CA ILE A 340 12.39 6.62 38.57
C ILE A 340 11.50 7.87 38.43
N LEU A 341 11.86 8.83 37.58
CA LEU A 341 11.02 10.00 37.29
C LEU A 341 9.78 9.62 36.47
N ILE A 342 9.93 8.80 35.43
CA ILE A 342 8.85 8.37 34.51
C ILE A 342 7.68 7.74 35.29
N SER A 343 7.97 6.88 36.27
CA SER A 343 6.96 6.20 37.10
C SER A 343 6.04 7.12 37.93
N GLN A 344 6.38 8.40 38.04
CA GLN A 344 5.69 9.38 38.89
C GLN A 344 5.57 10.77 38.24
N ILE A 345 5.69 10.85 36.91
CA ILE A 345 5.76 12.09 36.14
C ILE A 345 4.59 13.06 36.43
N ASP A 346 3.36 12.55 36.57
CA ASP A 346 2.17 13.40 36.82
C ASP A 346 2.28 14.19 38.13
N LYS A 347 2.87 13.59 39.17
CA LYS A 347 3.09 14.26 40.47
C LYS A 347 4.13 15.37 40.35
N VAL A 348 5.09 15.21 39.43
CA VAL A 348 6.10 16.22 39.12
C VAL A 348 5.51 17.33 38.26
N LEU A 349 4.71 17.03 37.22
CA LEU A 349 4.02 18.04 36.41
C LEU A 349 3.06 18.90 37.24
N ALA A 350 2.29 18.30 38.14
CA ALA A 350 1.45 19.02 39.09
C ALA A 350 2.29 19.93 40.02
N ARG A 351 3.43 19.44 40.52
CA ARG A 351 4.40 20.24 41.30
C ARG A 351 5.02 21.38 40.49
N VAL A 352 5.27 21.20 39.20
CA VAL A 352 5.75 22.26 38.30
C VAL A 352 4.68 23.33 38.09
N LYS A 353 3.40 22.97 37.84
CA LYS A 353 2.31 23.95 37.76
C LYS A 353 2.19 24.77 39.05
N LEU A 354 2.28 24.13 40.21
CA LEU A 354 2.29 24.81 41.51
C LEU A 354 3.51 25.72 41.71
N TYR A 355 4.71 25.29 41.28
CA TYR A 355 5.91 26.11 41.32
C TYR A 355 5.77 27.36 40.43
N VAL A 356 5.26 27.23 39.21
CA VAL A 356 5.03 28.38 38.32
C VAL A 356 4.00 29.35 38.91
N ALA A 357 2.91 28.84 39.51
CA ALA A 357 1.95 29.69 40.22
C ALA A 357 2.58 30.44 41.43
N GLN A 358 3.52 29.82 42.15
CA GLN A 358 4.30 30.47 43.21
C GLN A 358 5.33 31.48 42.69
N GLN A 359 5.74 31.40 41.42
CA GLN A 359 6.65 32.35 40.77
C GLN A 359 5.93 33.51 40.08
N HIS A 360 4.60 33.42 39.92
CA HIS A 360 3.74 34.44 39.33
C HIS A 360 2.44 34.63 40.14
N PRO A 361 2.54 35.01 41.43
CA PRO A 361 1.39 35.13 42.32
C PRO A 361 0.42 36.26 41.93
N GLU A 362 0.86 37.25 41.14
CA GLU A 362 0.09 38.49 40.91
C GLU A 362 -1.25 38.27 40.18
N ILE A 363 -1.29 37.47 39.11
CA ILE A 363 -2.54 37.23 38.35
C ILE A 363 -2.58 35.83 37.72
N THR A 364 -3.22 34.87 38.39
CA THR A 364 -3.44 33.50 37.86
C THR A 364 -4.56 33.38 36.83
N SER A 365 -5.36 34.44 36.62
CA SER A 365 -6.47 34.47 35.64
C SER A 365 -6.07 34.97 34.25
N HIS A 366 -4.81 35.37 34.04
CA HIS A 366 -4.30 35.93 32.77
C HIS A 366 -3.31 35.04 32.03
N TRP A 367 -3.05 33.83 32.53
CA TRP A 367 -2.23 32.83 31.86
C TRP A 367 -2.72 31.42 32.11
N LYS A 368 -2.29 30.49 31.25
CA LYS A 368 -2.52 29.04 31.35
C LYS A 368 -1.22 28.32 31.03
N LEU A 369 -0.98 27.19 31.68
CA LEU A 369 0.18 26.32 31.45
C LEU A 369 -0.27 24.86 31.45
N ASP A 370 0.03 24.14 30.38
CA ASP A 370 -0.17 22.68 30.34
C ASP A 370 0.91 21.91 29.57
N PHE A 371 0.81 20.58 29.59
CA PHE A 371 1.85 19.66 29.14
C PHE A 371 1.27 18.53 28.29
N HIS A 372 1.71 18.43 27.03
CA HIS A 372 1.57 17.20 26.24
C HIS A 372 2.66 16.21 26.67
N VAL A 373 2.30 14.96 26.96
CA VAL A 373 3.20 13.92 27.49
C VAL A 373 3.14 12.66 26.63
N TYR A 374 4.06 12.55 25.68
CA TYR A 374 4.15 11.46 24.72
C TYR A 374 4.99 10.29 25.28
N GLY A 375 4.65 9.06 24.87
CA GLY A 375 5.30 7.82 25.35
C GLY A 375 4.81 7.32 26.73
N LYS A 376 3.86 8.02 27.36
CA LYS A 376 3.34 7.66 28.69
C LYS A 376 2.65 6.29 28.66
N GLY A 377 3.07 5.39 29.55
CA GLY A 377 2.55 4.03 29.67
C GLY A 377 3.35 2.95 28.91
N GLN A 378 4.30 3.33 28.06
CA GLN A 378 5.22 2.40 27.41
C GLN A 378 6.46 2.18 28.30
N PHE A 379 6.78 0.93 28.63
CA PHE A 379 7.90 0.62 29.52
C PHE A 379 8.64 -0.67 29.11
N PRO A 380 9.99 -0.69 29.11
CA PRO A 380 10.90 0.45 29.29
C PRO A 380 10.78 1.44 28.12
N GLY A 381 10.77 2.74 28.42
CA GLY A 381 10.49 3.79 27.44
C GLY A 381 11.06 5.15 27.82
N GLN A 382 10.99 6.10 26.88
CA GLN A 382 11.40 7.49 27.02
C GLN A 382 10.15 8.37 26.88
N LEU A 383 9.95 9.33 27.78
CA LEU A 383 8.89 10.32 27.62
C LEU A 383 9.41 11.50 26.80
N PHE A 384 8.59 12.01 25.87
CA PHE A 384 8.80 13.32 25.26
C PHE A 384 7.72 14.27 25.77
N ILE A 385 8.11 15.46 26.21
CA ILE A 385 7.21 16.42 26.87
C ILE A 385 7.31 17.74 26.13
N VAL A 386 6.14 18.26 25.76
CA VAL A 386 5.97 19.60 25.19
C VAL A 386 5.09 20.38 26.16
N ALA A 387 5.61 21.47 26.69
CA ALA A 387 4.89 22.34 27.61
C ALA A 387 4.50 23.63 26.89
N GLU A 388 3.26 24.08 27.06
CA GLU A 388 2.71 25.25 26.40
C GLU A 388 2.15 26.25 27.41
N ALA A 389 2.54 27.51 27.26
CA ALA A 389 2.00 28.65 27.99
C ALA A 389 1.17 29.54 27.04
N LEU A 390 -0.02 29.93 27.49
CA LEU A 390 -0.83 31.00 26.88
C LEU A 390 -0.93 32.14 27.88
N ALA A 391 -0.74 33.39 27.45
CA ALA A 391 -0.92 34.56 28.31
C ALA A 391 -1.45 35.79 27.54
N SER A 392 -1.78 36.86 28.26
CA SER A 392 -2.20 38.14 27.66
C SER A 392 -1.12 38.86 26.84
N THR A 393 0.17 38.56 27.05
CA THR A 393 1.29 39.09 26.25
C THR A 393 2.36 38.03 25.99
N GLN A 394 3.13 38.19 24.91
CA GLN A 394 4.24 37.29 24.56
C GLN A 394 5.30 37.23 25.68
N GLN A 395 5.63 38.37 26.31
CA GLN A 395 6.61 38.38 27.40
C GLN A 395 6.13 37.59 28.62
N LEU A 396 4.84 37.63 28.95
CA LEU A 396 4.29 36.83 30.04
C LEU A 396 4.29 35.35 29.68
N ALA A 397 3.86 34.97 28.46
CA ALA A 397 3.88 33.59 28.00
C ALA A 397 5.30 32.98 28.04
N ASN A 398 6.31 33.74 27.61
CA ASN A 398 7.72 33.36 27.73
C ASN A 398 8.14 33.11 29.19
N SER A 399 7.72 33.98 30.11
CA SER A 399 8.04 33.88 31.54
C SER A 399 7.45 32.61 32.16
N ILE A 400 6.16 32.33 31.90
CA ILE A 400 5.47 31.11 32.34
C ILE A 400 6.19 29.86 31.80
N ALA A 401 6.49 29.82 30.50
CA ALA A 401 7.21 28.71 29.87
C ALA A 401 8.60 28.51 30.49
N SER A 402 9.34 29.58 30.74
CA SER A 402 10.69 29.51 31.31
C SER A 402 10.71 29.00 32.76
N LYS A 403 9.79 29.47 33.61
CA LYS A 403 9.65 28.94 34.98
C LYS A 403 9.21 27.48 34.99
N ALA A 404 8.33 27.08 34.07
CA ALA A 404 7.93 25.68 33.91
C ALA A 404 9.12 24.80 33.50
N ARG A 405 9.98 25.26 32.58
CA ARG A 405 11.21 24.57 32.17
C ARG A 405 12.20 24.41 33.33
N VAL A 406 12.44 25.48 34.10
CA VAL A 406 13.27 25.41 35.32
C VAL A 406 12.71 24.38 36.31
N GLY A 407 11.38 24.36 36.50
CA GLY A 407 10.70 23.33 37.28
C GLY A 407 10.98 21.91 36.77
N MET A 408 10.88 21.66 35.46
CA MET A 408 11.14 20.34 34.86
C MET A 408 12.58 19.84 35.04
N ILE A 409 13.57 20.72 35.14
CA ILE A 409 14.99 20.35 35.29
C ILE A 409 15.34 20.04 36.76
N HIS A 410 14.70 20.74 37.71
CA HIS A 410 15.13 20.79 39.12
C HIS A 410 14.09 20.31 40.15
N ALA A 411 12.86 19.98 39.76
CA ALA A 411 11.83 19.52 40.71
C ALA A 411 12.24 18.20 41.38
N PRO A 412 12.23 18.12 42.73
CA PRO A 412 12.65 16.92 43.44
C PRO A 412 11.56 15.83 43.42
N TYR A 413 11.97 14.56 43.36
CA TYR A 413 11.08 13.40 43.38
C TYR A 413 11.60 12.25 44.27
N PRO A 414 10.71 11.43 44.88
CA PRO A 414 11.09 10.25 45.65
C PRO A 414 12.02 9.30 44.88
N GLY A 415 13.10 8.86 45.52
CA GLY A 415 14.06 7.89 44.95
C GLY A 415 15.08 8.46 43.94
N GLN A 416 14.97 9.74 43.59
CA GLN A 416 15.85 10.46 42.65
C GLN A 416 17.34 10.15 42.86
N LYS A 417 18.02 9.72 41.80
CA LYS A 417 19.46 9.41 41.81
C LYS A 417 20.32 10.51 41.20
N ALA A 418 19.87 11.11 40.09
CA ALA A 418 20.51 12.28 39.51
C ALA A 418 19.94 13.55 40.14
N THR A 419 20.78 14.29 40.87
CA THR A 419 20.40 15.48 41.64
C THR A 419 20.06 16.70 40.77
N ALA A 420 20.41 16.67 39.48
CA ALA A 420 19.97 17.59 38.44
C ALA A 420 20.00 16.90 37.06
N GLY A 421 19.38 17.50 36.05
CA GLY A 421 19.52 17.08 34.65
C GLY A 421 18.54 16.00 34.15
N ASN A 422 17.43 15.80 34.86
CA ASN A 422 16.47 14.71 34.57
C ASN A 422 15.54 14.97 33.37
N PHE A 423 15.60 16.18 32.81
CA PHE A 423 14.90 16.59 31.59
C PHE A 423 15.92 17.10 30.57
N GLY A 424 16.05 16.42 29.44
CA GLY A 424 16.91 16.82 28.33
C GLY A 424 16.16 17.75 27.38
N PHE A 425 16.49 19.04 27.39
CA PHE A 425 15.85 20.12 26.62
C PHE A 425 16.87 20.83 25.72
N GLY A 426 16.43 21.86 24.97
CA GLY A 426 17.32 22.68 24.13
C GLY A 426 17.48 22.16 22.69
N ILE A 427 16.49 21.41 22.19
CA ILE A 427 16.47 20.93 20.80
C ILE A 427 16.48 22.14 19.85
N GLY A 428 17.39 22.14 18.87
CA GLY A 428 17.61 23.30 18.00
C GLY A 428 18.37 24.47 18.63
N GLY A 429 18.89 24.32 19.86
CA GLY A 429 19.68 25.35 20.55
C GLY A 429 18.85 26.44 21.26
N LEU A 430 17.53 26.38 21.19
CA LEU A 430 16.62 27.34 21.83
C LEU A 430 16.02 26.74 23.11
N MET A 431 15.94 27.54 24.18
CA MET A 431 15.42 27.09 25.48
C MET A 431 13.90 27.24 25.61
N GLU A 432 13.34 28.27 24.96
CA GLU A 432 11.93 28.56 24.79
C GLU A 432 11.70 28.96 23.33
N LEU A 433 10.50 28.70 22.80
CA LEU A 433 10.06 29.11 21.47
C LEU A 433 8.86 30.05 21.59
N GLU A 434 8.94 31.22 20.97
CA GLU A 434 7.80 32.13 20.80
C GLU A 434 6.90 31.62 19.67
N LEU A 435 5.59 31.55 19.91
CA LEU A 435 4.60 31.13 18.91
C LEU A 435 3.66 32.27 18.47
N GLY A 436 3.76 33.45 19.08
CA GLY A 436 2.98 34.62 18.72
C GLY A 436 1.50 34.53 19.15
N PRO A 437 0.62 35.34 18.53
CA PRO A 437 -0.81 35.36 18.83
C PRO A 437 -1.50 33.99 18.59
N CYS A 438 -2.27 33.54 19.57
CA CYS A 438 -3.13 32.37 19.49
C CYS A 438 -4.52 32.76 18.97
N ALA A 439 -4.99 32.08 17.93
CA ALA A 439 -6.33 32.26 17.38
C ALA A 439 -7.27 31.11 17.77
N GLU A 440 -8.58 31.37 17.86
CA GLU A 440 -9.64 30.35 17.84
C GLU A 440 -10.76 30.81 16.88
N PHE A 441 -11.48 29.88 16.25
CA PHE A 441 -12.67 30.25 15.48
C PHE A 441 -13.74 30.81 16.42
N SER A 442 -14.47 31.84 15.96
CA SER A 442 -15.46 32.61 16.74
C SER A 442 -16.87 32.48 16.17
N LEU A 443 -17.04 32.21 14.88
CA LEU A 443 -18.34 31.93 14.26
C LEU A 443 -18.22 30.72 13.32
N TYR A 444 -19.24 29.87 13.29
CA TYR A 444 -19.46 28.88 12.24
C TYR A 444 -20.98 28.71 12.12
N HIS A 445 -21.64 29.56 11.33
CA HIS A 445 -23.08 29.86 11.49
C HIS A 445 -23.86 29.63 10.18
N LEU A 446 -25.17 29.47 10.27
CA LEU A 446 -26.12 29.58 9.18
C LEU A 446 -26.83 30.93 9.32
N MET A 447 -26.78 31.73 8.25
CA MET A 447 -27.57 32.95 8.09
C MET A 447 -28.59 32.70 6.99
N GLU A 448 -29.85 33.04 7.27
CA GLU A 448 -30.94 32.97 6.31
C GLU A 448 -30.90 34.21 5.41
N LEU A 449 -31.11 34.02 4.10
CA LEU A 449 -31.02 35.07 3.09
C LEU A 449 -32.41 35.37 2.51
N GLU A 450 -32.71 36.65 2.30
CA GLU A 450 -33.89 37.03 1.52
C GLU A 450 -33.61 36.84 0.01
N GLY A 451 -34.64 36.45 -0.75
CA GLY A 451 -34.46 36.00 -2.14
C GLY A 451 -33.90 37.07 -3.08
N GLY A 452 -32.61 36.98 -3.40
CA GLY A 452 -31.87 37.96 -4.20
C GLY A 452 -30.73 38.67 -3.46
N GLU A 453 -30.64 38.54 -2.12
CA GLU A 453 -29.54 39.16 -1.36
C GLU A 453 -28.14 38.61 -1.70
N GLN A 454 -28.06 37.43 -2.32
CA GLN A 454 -26.81 36.83 -2.76
C GLN A 454 -26.28 37.34 -4.11
N ARG A 455 -27.04 38.17 -4.82
CA ARG A 455 -26.76 38.58 -6.21
C ARG A 455 -25.98 39.90 -6.30
N VAL A 456 -25.26 40.11 -7.39
CA VAL A 456 -24.49 41.34 -7.66
C VAL A 456 -24.86 41.94 -9.02
N PHE A 457 -25.01 43.27 -9.08
CA PHE A 457 -25.52 43.97 -10.26
C PHE A 457 -24.49 44.98 -10.79
N PRO A 458 -24.37 45.16 -12.13
CA PRO A 458 -23.42 46.10 -12.71
C PRO A 458 -23.90 47.56 -12.57
N VAL A 459 -23.09 48.40 -11.92
CA VAL A 459 -23.31 49.85 -11.76
C VAL A 459 -21.99 50.58 -11.99
N ASP A 460 -21.94 51.50 -12.95
CA ASP A 460 -20.79 52.39 -13.25
C ASP A 460 -19.40 51.70 -13.28
N GLY A 461 -19.32 50.49 -13.83
CA GLY A 461 -18.08 49.70 -13.94
C GLY A 461 -17.69 48.90 -12.69
N ARG A 462 -18.57 48.87 -11.68
CA ARG A 462 -18.47 48.04 -10.47
C ARG A 462 -19.58 47.00 -10.45
N LEU A 463 -19.42 45.99 -9.60
CA LEU A 463 -20.46 45.01 -9.28
C LEU A 463 -20.90 45.27 -7.83
N GLU A 464 -22.14 45.71 -7.64
CA GLU A 464 -22.69 46.05 -6.32
C GLU A 464 -23.96 45.23 -6.05
N GLY A 465 -24.00 44.56 -4.91
CA GLY A 465 -25.15 43.79 -4.42
C GLY A 465 -25.45 44.10 -2.95
N PRO A 466 -26.55 43.57 -2.37
CA PRO A 466 -26.96 43.88 -1.01
C PRO A 466 -25.95 43.44 0.06
N LEU A 467 -25.30 42.28 -0.15
CA LEU A 467 -24.30 41.71 0.77
C LEU A 467 -22.89 41.61 0.19
N LEU A 468 -22.73 41.58 -1.14
CA LEU A 468 -21.48 41.27 -1.83
C LEU A 468 -21.10 42.36 -2.85
N ARG A 469 -19.80 42.47 -3.16
CA ARG A 469 -19.24 43.52 -4.03
C ARG A 469 -18.09 42.99 -4.89
N GLY A 470 -17.86 43.62 -6.04
CA GLY A 470 -16.77 43.28 -6.96
C GLY A 470 -16.35 44.45 -7.84
N THR A 471 -15.17 44.33 -8.44
CA THR A 471 -14.65 45.31 -9.40
C THR A 471 -14.08 44.62 -10.62
N VAL A 472 -14.21 45.28 -11.78
CA VAL A 472 -13.60 44.84 -13.04
C VAL A 472 -12.39 45.73 -13.32
N SER A 473 -11.23 45.13 -13.56
CA SER A 473 -10.00 45.83 -13.88
C SER A 473 -9.37 45.27 -15.17
N ARG A 474 -8.48 46.04 -15.80
CA ARG A 474 -7.90 45.68 -17.10
C ARG A 474 -6.41 46.00 -17.12
N SER A 475 -5.60 44.96 -17.31
CA SER A 475 -4.14 45.03 -17.27
C SER A 475 -3.50 44.67 -18.62
N GLY A 476 -2.25 45.10 -18.79
CA GLY A 476 -1.47 44.89 -20.01
C GLY A 476 -1.60 45.98 -21.07
N LYS A 477 -0.64 46.00 -22.03
CA LYS A 477 -0.55 47.00 -23.12
C LYS A 477 -0.85 46.42 -24.51
N GLY A 478 -1.14 45.11 -24.60
CA GLY A 478 -1.43 44.42 -25.85
C GLY A 478 -2.69 44.91 -26.58
N SER A 479 -2.65 44.85 -27.91
CA SER A 479 -3.83 45.06 -28.77
C SER A 479 -4.48 43.72 -29.12
N LYS A 480 -5.82 43.66 -29.17
CA LYS A 480 -6.56 42.40 -29.38
C LYS A 480 -6.05 41.63 -30.61
N PRO A 481 -5.56 40.39 -30.46
CA PRO A 481 -5.20 39.54 -31.59
C PRO A 481 -6.41 39.25 -32.48
N ARG A 482 -6.17 39.07 -33.78
CA ARG A 482 -7.10 38.35 -34.66
C ARG A 482 -6.87 36.84 -34.48
N PRO A 483 -7.90 35.98 -34.62
CA PRO A 483 -7.72 34.54 -34.54
C PRO A 483 -6.66 34.09 -35.56
N ARG A 484 -5.58 33.49 -35.06
CA ARG A 484 -4.60 32.72 -35.83
C ARG A 484 -4.93 31.24 -35.68
N ASN A 485 -4.54 30.46 -36.68
CA ASN A 485 -4.71 29.00 -36.64
C ASN A 485 -3.97 28.43 -35.42
N LEU A 486 -4.62 27.52 -34.71
CA LEU A 486 -4.02 26.71 -33.65
C LEU A 486 -2.75 26.01 -34.19
N PRO A 487 -1.71 25.82 -33.34
CA PRO A 487 -0.53 25.06 -33.75
C PRO A 487 -0.94 23.64 -34.14
N GLN A 488 -0.39 23.14 -35.27
CA GLN A 488 -0.56 21.74 -35.64
C GLN A 488 0.07 20.82 -34.57
N ARG A 489 -0.49 19.61 -34.41
CA ARG A 489 0.06 18.59 -33.50
C ARG A 489 1.57 18.44 -33.72
N ALA A 490 2.35 18.73 -32.68
CA ALA A 490 3.76 18.41 -32.65
C ALA A 490 3.91 17.00 -32.05
N ASP A 491 4.49 16.07 -32.82
CA ASP A 491 4.85 14.75 -32.31
C ASP A 491 6.01 14.89 -31.32
N MET A 492 5.66 14.98 -30.04
CA MET A 492 6.56 15.09 -28.90
C MET A 492 6.64 13.75 -28.17
N THR A 493 7.75 13.03 -28.34
CA THR A 493 8.00 11.75 -27.68
C THR A 493 7.90 11.90 -26.14
N PRO A 494 7.22 10.99 -25.41
CA PRO A 494 7.06 11.12 -23.96
C PRO A 494 8.38 11.17 -23.20
N LEU A 495 8.60 12.26 -22.45
CA LEU A 495 9.75 12.42 -21.56
C LEU A 495 9.52 11.69 -20.22
N THR A 496 9.65 10.36 -20.24
CA THR A 496 9.69 9.53 -19.02
C THR A 496 11.04 9.70 -18.30
N GLN A 497 11.25 10.84 -17.65
CA GLN A 497 12.28 10.97 -16.61
C GLN A 497 11.71 10.48 -15.28
N GLY A 498 12.49 9.64 -14.58
CA GLY A 498 11.98 8.81 -13.50
C GLY A 498 11.55 9.56 -12.25
N VAL A 499 10.35 9.22 -11.77
CA VAL A 499 9.97 9.26 -10.36
C VAL A 499 9.65 7.82 -9.98
N GLU A 500 10.17 7.32 -8.85
CA GLU A 500 9.94 5.94 -8.42
C GLU A 500 8.49 5.78 -7.94
N HIS A 501 7.65 5.08 -8.72
CA HIS A 501 6.28 4.77 -8.31
C HIS A 501 6.29 3.72 -7.20
N ILE A 502 5.98 4.14 -5.97
CA ILE A 502 5.54 3.23 -4.91
C ILE A 502 4.14 2.73 -5.30
N ALA A 503 4.09 1.60 -6.00
CA ALA A 503 2.86 1.00 -6.46
C ALA A 503 1.89 0.72 -5.28
N SER A 504 0.64 1.15 -5.42
CA SER A 504 -0.39 0.92 -4.40
C SER A 504 -0.70 -0.57 -4.28
N THR A 505 -0.31 -1.18 -3.16
CA THR A 505 -0.51 -2.61 -2.89
C THR A 505 -2.00 -3.01 -3.05
N PRO A 506 -2.33 -4.05 -3.83
CA PRO A 506 -3.70 -4.56 -3.88
C PRO A 506 -4.13 -5.05 -2.50
N SER A 507 -5.35 -4.72 -2.08
CA SER A 507 -5.86 -4.97 -0.73
C SER A 507 -5.77 -6.46 -0.35
N GLN A 508 -5.03 -6.75 0.70
CA GLN A 508 -4.88 -8.11 1.23
C GLN A 508 -6.23 -8.65 1.76
N PRO A 509 -6.52 -9.96 1.61
CA PRO A 509 -7.59 -10.61 2.34
C PRO A 509 -7.37 -10.48 3.85
N ILE A 510 -8.41 -10.08 4.57
CA ILE A 510 -8.35 -9.82 6.01
C ILE A 510 -8.58 -11.13 6.76
N THR A 511 -7.49 -11.79 7.16
CA THR A 511 -7.53 -13.07 7.87
C THR A 511 -7.69 -12.86 9.37
N ASN A 512 -8.82 -13.31 9.93
CA ASN A 512 -9.16 -13.19 11.36
C ASN A 512 -9.17 -11.72 11.88
N PRO A 513 -10.11 -10.88 11.38
CA PRO A 513 -10.25 -9.50 11.85
C PRO A 513 -10.52 -9.47 13.36
N GLN A 514 -9.65 -8.82 14.13
CA GLN A 514 -9.84 -8.66 15.58
C GLN A 514 -10.51 -7.32 15.91
N THR A 515 -10.40 -6.36 14.99
CA THR A 515 -10.81 -4.97 15.16
C THR A 515 -11.64 -4.46 13.98
N LEU A 516 -12.33 -3.33 14.16
CA LEU A 516 -13.02 -2.67 13.06
C LEU A 516 -12.06 -2.14 11.99
N SER A 517 -10.82 -1.75 12.33
CA SER A 517 -9.83 -1.33 11.32
C SER A 517 -9.51 -2.45 10.34
N ASP A 518 -9.47 -3.70 10.81
CA ASP A 518 -9.23 -4.85 9.96
C ASP A 518 -10.32 -4.98 8.87
N LEU A 519 -11.58 -4.68 9.20
CA LEU A 519 -12.69 -4.76 8.25
C LEU A 519 -12.71 -3.63 7.21
N CYS A 520 -11.95 -2.56 7.42
CA CYS A 520 -12.01 -1.33 6.62
C CYS A 520 -10.93 -1.25 5.53
N ARG A 521 -11.31 -0.92 4.29
CA ARG A 521 -10.35 -0.52 3.23
C ARG A 521 -9.77 0.87 3.49
N VAL A 522 -10.56 1.76 4.08
CA VAL A 522 -10.12 3.06 4.59
C VAL A 522 -10.86 3.32 5.90
N LEU A 523 -10.12 3.43 7.00
CA LEU A 523 -10.61 4.02 8.24
C LEU A 523 -9.79 5.28 8.48
N ARG A 524 -10.47 6.44 8.54
CA ARG A 524 -9.82 7.76 8.65
C ARG A 524 -10.65 8.70 9.51
N SER A 525 -10.01 9.69 10.11
CA SER A 525 -10.69 10.85 10.68
C SER A 525 -10.19 12.15 10.06
N LYS A 526 -11.05 13.17 10.04
CA LYS A 526 -10.83 14.44 9.36
C LYS A 526 -11.76 15.52 9.90
N ASN A 527 -11.39 16.79 9.79
CA ASN A 527 -12.31 17.90 10.03
C ASN A 527 -13.56 17.79 9.12
N ALA A 528 -14.76 17.88 9.71
CA ALA A 528 -16.02 18.15 9.01
C ALA A 528 -16.40 19.65 9.07
N GLY A 529 -15.88 20.34 10.09
CA GLY A 529 -15.90 21.79 10.24
C GLY A 529 -14.98 22.20 11.40
N PRO A 530 -14.82 23.50 11.68
CA PRO A 530 -13.96 23.99 12.76
C PRO A 530 -14.29 23.42 14.15
N TYR A 531 -15.54 23.02 14.39
CA TYR A 531 -16.03 22.45 15.65
C TYR A 531 -16.38 20.95 15.56
N GLU A 532 -16.22 20.31 14.40
CA GLU A 532 -16.74 18.97 14.11
C GLU A 532 -15.68 18.09 13.45
N ILE A 533 -15.48 16.87 13.95
CA ILE A 533 -14.58 15.87 13.39
C ILE A 533 -15.41 14.69 12.91
N THR A 534 -15.22 14.29 11.65
CA THR A 534 -15.80 13.07 11.09
C THR A 534 -14.80 11.91 11.17
N ILE A 535 -15.34 10.70 11.36
CA ILE A 535 -14.66 9.43 11.19
C ILE A 535 -15.37 8.69 10.06
N ASP A 536 -14.66 8.37 8.99
CA ASP A 536 -15.17 7.60 7.85
C ASP A 536 -14.58 6.18 7.90
N ALA A 537 -15.45 5.17 7.90
CA ALA A 537 -15.11 3.74 7.91
C ALA A 537 -15.64 3.08 6.63
N ILE A 538 -14.84 3.10 5.57
CA ILE A 538 -15.13 2.49 4.26
C ILE A 538 -14.72 1.01 4.33
N PHE A 539 -15.69 0.11 4.20
CA PHE A 539 -15.47 -1.32 4.37
C PHE A 539 -14.76 -1.97 3.17
N SER A 540 -14.17 -3.13 3.41
CA SER A 540 -13.38 -3.88 2.41
C SER A 540 -14.22 -4.65 1.38
N SER A 541 -15.48 -4.96 1.70
CA SER A 541 -16.46 -5.54 0.77
C SER A 541 -17.90 -5.19 1.15
N LYS A 542 -18.85 -5.39 0.22
CA LYS A 542 -20.29 -5.13 0.45
C LYS A 542 -20.88 -6.11 1.47
N GLU A 543 -20.43 -7.36 1.45
CA GLU A 543 -20.86 -8.42 2.37
C GLU A 543 -20.45 -8.11 3.80
N ILE A 544 -19.22 -7.62 4.01
CA ILE A 544 -18.72 -7.17 5.32
C ILE A 544 -19.52 -5.95 5.79
N TYR A 545 -19.74 -4.97 4.92
CA TYR A 545 -20.56 -3.79 5.21
C TYR A 545 -21.98 -4.18 5.66
N ASP A 546 -22.68 -5.05 4.91
CA ASP A 546 -24.06 -5.44 5.20
C ASP A 546 -24.15 -6.30 6.48
N THR A 547 -23.17 -7.17 6.71
CA THR A 547 -23.05 -7.95 7.97
C THR A 547 -22.90 -7.01 9.17
N ILE A 548 -21.99 -6.03 9.09
CA ILE A 548 -21.77 -5.07 10.18
C ILE A 548 -22.98 -4.15 10.40
N LYS A 549 -23.62 -3.70 9.32
CA LYS A 549 -24.85 -2.88 9.34
C LYS A 549 -26.02 -3.61 10.01
N THR A 550 -26.15 -4.92 9.80
CA THR A 550 -27.21 -5.73 10.43
C THR A 550 -26.86 -6.22 11.84
N SER A 551 -25.57 -6.34 12.18
CA SER A 551 -25.11 -6.87 13.48
C SER A 551 -25.45 -6.01 14.71
N GLY A 552 -25.75 -4.72 14.53
CA GLY A 552 -25.88 -3.75 15.64
C GLY A 552 -24.56 -3.42 16.36
N LEU A 553 -23.42 -3.95 15.92
CA LEU A 553 -22.10 -3.74 16.54
C LEU A 553 -21.75 -2.26 16.63
N LEU A 554 -22.00 -1.51 15.56
CA LEU A 554 -21.69 -0.07 15.46
C LEU A 554 -22.92 0.80 15.78
N SER A 555 -23.65 0.41 16.84
CA SER A 555 -24.67 1.26 17.46
C SER A 555 -24.04 2.48 18.14
N THR A 556 -24.82 3.55 18.30
CA THR A 556 -24.40 4.83 18.91
C THR A 556 -23.66 4.62 20.24
N SER A 557 -24.19 3.77 21.12
CA SER A 557 -23.58 3.45 22.43
C SER A 557 -22.20 2.81 22.32
N ASN A 558 -22.07 1.80 21.46
CA ASN A 558 -20.79 1.12 21.25
C ASN A 558 -19.75 2.05 20.61
N VAL A 559 -20.17 2.90 19.66
CA VAL A 559 -19.32 3.86 18.98
C VAL A 559 -18.87 4.98 19.94
N ALA A 560 -19.78 5.57 20.71
CA ALA A 560 -19.47 6.59 21.72
C ALA A 560 -18.44 6.06 22.73
N LYS A 561 -18.66 4.85 23.22
CA LYS A 561 -17.74 4.14 24.13
C LYS A 561 -16.37 3.82 23.50
N ALA A 562 -16.32 3.51 22.20
CA ALA A 562 -15.06 3.21 21.50
C ALA A 562 -14.20 4.46 21.27
N ILE A 563 -14.82 5.62 21.01
CA ILE A 563 -14.11 6.91 20.79
C ILE A 563 -13.99 7.78 22.06
N GLY A 564 -14.62 7.39 23.16
CA GLY A 564 -14.48 8.05 24.46
C GLY A 564 -15.35 9.31 24.65
N VAL A 565 -16.49 9.40 23.97
CA VAL A 565 -17.46 10.51 24.08
C VAL A 565 -18.78 10.04 24.73
N ALA A 566 -19.64 11.00 25.09
CA ALA A 566 -21.01 10.72 25.51
C ALA A 566 -21.91 10.40 24.30
N GLU A 567 -23.00 9.64 24.49
CA GLU A 567 -23.90 9.28 23.37
C GLU A 567 -24.63 10.51 22.81
N GLU A 568 -25.04 11.41 23.71
CA GLU A 568 -25.64 12.71 23.42
C GLU A 568 -24.70 13.70 22.71
N ASP A 569 -23.40 13.39 22.63
CA ASP A 569 -22.41 14.18 21.89
C ASP A 569 -22.17 13.67 20.46
N ILE A 570 -22.71 12.53 20.04
CA ILE A 570 -22.63 12.11 18.63
C ILE A 570 -23.58 12.98 17.79
N ILE A 571 -23.01 13.83 16.94
CA ILE A 571 -23.73 14.78 16.06
C ILE A 571 -24.50 14.00 14.98
N TRP A 572 -23.84 12.99 14.41
CA TRP A 572 -24.44 12.10 13.42
C TRP A 572 -23.72 10.76 13.39
N ILE A 573 -24.46 9.69 13.14
CA ILE A 573 -23.95 8.36 12.85
C ILE A 573 -24.87 7.70 11.83
N GLY A 574 -24.30 7.11 10.77
CA GLY A 574 -25.09 6.49 9.73
C GLY A 574 -24.28 5.72 8.69
N PHE A 575 -24.91 4.68 8.16
CA PHE A 575 -24.37 3.83 7.10
C PHE A 575 -24.76 4.41 5.73
N PHE A 576 -23.76 4.65 4.87
CA PHE A 576 -23.91 5.20 3.52
C PHE A 576 -23.61 4.10 2.49
N ASP A 577 -24.65 3.51 1.91
CA ASP A 577 -24.55 2.39 0.96
C ASP A 577 -23.67 2.66 -0.27
N PRO A 578 -23.75 3.82 -0.96
CA PRO A 578 -23.06 3.99 -2.24
C PRO A 578 -21.53 3.95 -2.16
N ALA A 579 -20.97 4.24 -0.98
CA ALA A 579 -19.53 4.14 -0.71
C ALA A 579 -19.17 2.95 0.19
N ILE A 580 -20.11 2.04 0.47
CA ILE A 580 -19.98 0.93 1.43
C ILE A 580 -19.32 1.35 2.75
N ALA A 581 -19.82 2.44 3.36
CA ALA A 581 -19.19 3.07 4.52
C ALA A 581 -20.13 3.28 5.71
N LEU A 582 -19.59 3.17 6.94
CA LEU A 582 -20.15 3.90 8.08
C LEU A 582 -19.46 5.27 8.15
N LYS A 583 -20.19 6.31 8.55
CA LYS A 583 -19.61 7.57 8.99
C LYS A 583 -20.18 7.97 10.34
N VAL A 584 -19.32 8.56 11.18
CA VAL A 584 -19.63 9.10 12.51
C VAL A 584 -19.12 10.54 12.54
N THR A 585 -19.82 11.47 13.18
CA THR A 585 -19.33 12.83 13.37
C THR A 585 -19.59 13.32 14.80
N ILE A 586 -18.56 13.92 15.40
CA ILE A 586 -18.47 14.28 16.82
C ILE A 586 -17.98 15.72 16.99
N PRO A 587 -18.27 16.39 18.12
CA PRO A 587 -17.65 17.65 18.47
C PRO A 587 -16.14 17.47 18.63
N ARG A 588 -15.38 18.48 18.20
CA ARG A 588 -14.00 18.66 18.64
C ARG A 588 -14.01 19.09 20.11
N VAL A 589 -13.45 18.26 20.99
CA VAL A 589 -13.47 18.44 22.46
C VAL A 589 -12.04 18.52 22.99
N ARG A 590 -11.73 19.52 23.82
CA ARG A 590 -10.46 19.61 24.56
C ARG A 590 -10.73 19.73 26.05
N MET A 591 -10.15 18.82 26.84
CA MET A 591 -10.33 18.75 28.31
C MET A 591 -11.81 18.73 28.75
N GLY A 592 -12.68 18.04 28.01
CA GLY A 592 -14.13 17.97 28.29
C GLY A 592 -14.95 19.20 27.85
N VAL A 593 -14.35 20.16 27.12
CA VAL A 593 -15.04 21.35 26.60
C VAL A 593 -15.01 21.36 25.07
N LYS A 594 -16.19 21.56 24.44
CA LYS A 594 -16.31 21.71 22.97
C LYS A 594 -15.53 22.95 22.50
N LYS A 595 -14.60 22.77 21.56
CA LYS A 595 -13.65 23.82 21.15
C LYS A 595 -13.23 23.72 19.70
N SER A 596 -13.04 24.87 19.06
CA SER A 596 -12.67 24.95 17.65
C SER A 596 -11.20 24.57 17.39
N ALA A 597 -10.93 24.11 16.16
CA ALA A 597 -9.60 23.73 15.68
C ALA A 597 -8.58 24.88 15.82
N GLY A 598 -7.33 24.53 16.12
CA GLY A 598 -6.19 25.45 16.18
C GLY A 598 -6.04 26.27 17.46
N GLY A 599 -7.05 26.32 18.34
CA GLY A 599 -6.95 27.00 19.63
C GLY A 599 -6.01 26.32 20.64
N PHE A 600 -5.80 26.97 21.79
CA PHE A 600 -4.90 26.52 22.87
C PHE A 600 -5.02 25.03 23.23
N MET A 601 -3.87 24.38 23.44
CA MET A 601 -3.71 22.95 23.73
C MET A 601 -4.28 21.97 22.67
N GLU A 602 -4.50 22.42 21.44
CA GLU A 602 -4.83 21.52 20.33
C GLU A 602 -3.63 20.68 19.88
N SER A 603 -3.81 19.36 19.79
CA SER A 603 -2.78 18.39 19.39
C SER A 603 -3.00 17.78 18.01
N ASP A 604 -4.22 17.85 17.45
CA ASP A 604 -4.49 17.40 16.08
C ASP A 604 -5.47 18.34 15.37
N ILE A 605 -4.94 19.48 14.90
CA ILE A 605 -5.68 20.51 14.16
C ILE A 605 -6.34 19.97 12.87
N HIS A 606 -5.78 18.92 12.28
CA HIS A 606 -6.25 18.28 11.05
C HIS A 606 -7.32 17.19 11.32
N GLY A 607 -7.45 16.74 12.58
CA GLY A 607 -8.40 15.70 13.01
C GLY A 607 -7.96 14.29 12.61
N SER A 608 -6.67 14.07 12.36
CA SER A 608 -6.11 12.87 11.72
C SER A 608 -6.22 11.60 12.56
N GLN A 609 -6.22 11.70 13.89
CA GLN A 609 -6.03 10.55 14.80
C GLN A 609 -7.28 10.10 15.56
N GLU A 610 -8.39 10.86 15.55
CA GLU A 610 -9.61 10.52 16.31
C GLU A 610 -10.26 9.17 15.90
N HIS A 611 -9.99 8.68 14.69
CA HIS A 611 -10.45 7.36 14.26
C HIS A 611 -9.83 6.19 15.06
N MET A 612 -8.75 6.41 15.81
CA MET A 612 -8.01 5.34 16.50
C MET A 612 -8.83 4.56 17.54
N GLY A 613 -9.83 5.20 18.17
CA GLY A 613 -10.76 4.53 19.08
C GLY A 613 -11.64 3.50 18.37
N LEU A 614 -12.17 3.85 17.20
CA LEU A 614 -12.84 2.89 16.32
C LEU A 614 -11.86 1.89 15.69
N ALA A 615 -10.67 2.32 15.31
CA ALA A 615 -9.68 1.44 14.68
C ALA A 615 -9.27 0.27 15.58
N SER A 616 -9.19 0.51 16.90
CA SER A 616 -8.88 -0.50 17.91
C SER A 616 -10.11 -1.17 18.53
N MET A 617 -11.33 -0.80 18.12
CA MET A 617 -12.58 -1.40 18.61
C MET A 617 -12.65 -2.88 18.22
N ARG A 618 -12.66 -3.76 19.22
CA ARG A 618 -12.69 -5.22 18.99
C ARG A 618 -14.04 -5.72 18.50
N LEU A 619 -14.01 -6.72 17.62
CA LEU A 619 -15.19 -7.47 17.21
C LEU A 619 -15.59 -8.49 18.29
N PRO A 620 -16.89 -8.72 18.57
CA PRO A 620 -17.35 -9.71 19.53
C PRO A 620 -17.45 -11.11 18.90
N ASP A 621 -17.15 -12.15 19.69
CA ASP A 621 -17.03 -13.54 19.22
C ASP A 621 -18.31 -14.09 18.55
N MET A 622 -19.48 -13.55 18.90
CA MET A 622 -20.79 -13.95 18.35
C MET A 622 -20.99 -13.68 16.85
N VAL A 623 -20.15 -12.86 16.20
CA VAL A 623 -20.22 -12.68 14.73
C VAL A 623 -19.71 -13.92 13.98
N LEU A 624 -19.05 -14.85 14.69
CA LEU A 624 -18.49 -16.09 14.13
C LEU A 624 -19.39 -17.33 14.34
N SER A 625 -20.55 -17.18 14.99
CA SER A 625 -21.41 -18.30 15.38
C SER A 625 -22.73 -18.38 14.61
N ASP A 626 -22.68 -18.76 13.33
CA ASP A 626 -23.41 -19.94 12.85
C ASP A 626 -23.13 -20.31 11.37
N ARG A 627 -23.35 -21.59 11.02
CA ARG A 627 -23.39 -22.15 9.65
C ARG A 627 -22.14 -22.13 8.74
N GLN A 628 -20.94 -21.72 9.17
CA GLN A 628 -19.72 -21.80 8.34
C GLN A 628 -18.53 -22.60 8.94
N THR A 629 -18.78 -23.52 9.86
CA THR A 629 -17.75 -24.40 10.46
C THR A 629 -16.99 -25.29 9.45
N SER A 630 -17.49 -25.41 8.21
CA SER A 630 -16.83 -26.12 7.10
C SER A 630 -15.98 -25.24 6.17
N ILE A 631 -15.91 -23.92 6.40
CA ILE A 631 -15.22 -22.95 5.51
C ILE A 631 -13.98 -22.33 6.20
N ILE A 632 -13.99 -22.23 7.53
CA ILE A 632 -12.94 -21.57 8.34
C ILE A 632 -11.54 -22.22 8.19
N LEU A 633 -11.45 -23.49 7.75
CA LEU A 633 -10.18 -24.20 7.57
C LEU A 633 -9.26 -23.61 6.46
N ASN A 634 -9.78 -22.81 5.53
CA ASN A 634 -8.97 -22.12 4.52
C ASN A 634 -8.63 -20.68 4.94
N MET A 635 -7.81 -20.53 5.99
CA MET A 635 -7.21 -19.23 6.35
C MET A 635 -6.15 -18.79 5.33
N ALA A 636 -6.60 -18.33 4.17
CA ALA A 636 -5.74 -17.91 3.07
C ALA A 636 -4.93 -16.65 3.41
N ILE A 637 -3.71 -16.86 3.90
CA ILE A 637 -2.64 -15.84 3.94
C ILE A 637 -2.56 -15.17 2.56
N PRO A 638 -2.29 -13.84 2.47
CA PRO A 638 -2.22 -13.11 1.20
C PRO A 638 -1.16 -13.64 0.22
N GLN A 639 -1.51 -14.67 -0.55
CA GLN A 639 -0.74 -15.18 -1.69
C GLN A 639 -0.97 -14.31 -2.93
N ARG A 640 -0.06 -14.41 -3.90
CA ARG A 640 -0.25 -13.80 -5.23
C ARG A 640 -1.48 -14.42 -5.87
N ARG A 641 -2.58 -13.65 -6.01
CA ARG A 641 -3.81 -14.14 -6.66
C ARG A 641 -3.47 -14.67 -8.05
N THR A 642 -3.58 -15.98 -8.21
CA THR A 642 -3.42 -16.66 -9.50
C THR A 642 -4.80 -16.76 -10.14
N PRO A 643 -4.94 -16.58 -11.46
CA PRO A 643 -6.22 -16.81 -12.13
C PRO A 643 -6.72 -18.26 -11.91
N PRO A 644 -8.04 -18.52 -12.02
CA PRO A 644 -8.57 -19.88 -12.05
C PRO A 644 -7.81 -20.76 -13.04
N ILE A 645 -7.47 -21.99 -12.62
CA ILE A 645 -6.69 -22.92 -13.46
C ILE A 645 -7.40 -23.26 -14.77
N GLU A 646 -8.74 -23.25 -14.80
CA GLU A 646 -9.52 -23.48 -16.02
C GLU A 646 -9.46 -22.28 -16.99
N ASP A 647 -9.39 -21.04 -16.50
CA ASP A 647 -9.16 -19.85 -17.34
C ASP A 647 -7.76 -19.90 -17.97
N LEU A 648 -6.75 -20.31 -17.19
CA LEU A 648 -5.39 -20.54 -17.67
C LEU A 648 -5.36 -21.66 -18.72
N ARG A 649 -6.05 -22.78 -18.48
CA ARG A 649 -6.16 -23.88 -19.45
C ARG A 649 -6.83 -23.44 -20.74
N GLN A 650 -7.97 -22.75 -20.66
CA GLN A 650 -8.68 -22.21 -21.81
C GLN A 650 -7.82 -21.21 -22.60
N PHE A 651 -6.96 -20.44 -21.93
CA PHE A 651 -6.09 -19.48 -22.61
C PHE A 651 -4.82 -20.12 -23.22
N TYR A 652 -4.20 -21.11 -22.59
CA TYR A 652 -2.88 -21.61 -22.97
C TYR A 652 -2.86 -23.01 -23.63
N VAL A 653 -3.73 -23.94 -23.24
CA VAL A 653 -3.64 -25.34 -23.70
C VAL A 653 -3.98 -25.46 -25.18
N GLY A 654 -3.19 -26.25 -25.89
CA GLY A 654 -3.29 -26.45 -27.34
C GLY A 654 -2.51 -25.43 -28.19
N LYS A 655 -2.04 -24.31 -27.61
CA LYS A 655 -1.17 -23.35 -28.30
C LYS A 655 0.29 -23.84 -28.35
N ASN A 656 1.08 -23.24 -29.25
CA ASN A 656 2.53 -23.38 -29.23
C ASN A 656 3.14 -22.42 -28.19
N ILE A 657 4.24 -22.81 -27.54
CA ILE A 657 5.02 -21.93 -26.66
C ILE A 657 5.56 -20.69 -27.39
N HIS A 658 5.71 -20.73 -28.71
CA HIS A 658 6.14 -19.60 -29.53
C HIS A 658 5.06 -18.50 -29.70
N ASP A 659 3.78 -18.84 -29.50
CA ASP A 659 2.61 -18.00 -29.79
C ASP A 659 2.00 -17.32 -28.54
N VAL A 660 2.58 -17.52 -27.35
CA VAL A 660 2.05 -16.99 -26.09
C VAL A 660 2.78 -15.70 -25.66
N PRO A 661 2.20 -14.86 -24.78
CA PRO A 661 2.90 -13.71 -24.22
C PRO A 661 4.19 -14.14 -23.49
N LYS A 662 5.29 -13.39 -23.70
CA LYS A 662 6.61 -13.63 -23.11
C LYS A 662 6.98 -12.52 -22.10
N PRO A 663 7.88 -12.77 -21.13
CA PRO A 663 8.53 -14.05 -20.84
C PRO A 663 7.57 -15.05 -20.18
N ALA A 664 7.72 -16.34 -20.52
CA ALA A 664 6.91 -17.42 -19.94
C ALA A 664 7.79 -18.60 -19.54
N VAL A 665 7.47 -19.25 -18.42
CA VAL A 665 8.19 -20.43 -17.93
C VAL A 665 7.50 -21.73 -18.36
N ILE A 666 8.30 -22.65 -18.87
CA ILE A 666 7.88 -23.94 -19.41
C ILE A 666 8.33 -25.07 -18.47
N LEU A 667 7.51 -26.12 -18.34
CA LEU A 667 7.90 -27.41 -17.74
C LEU A 667 7.66 -28.58 -18.70
N ASP A 668 8.65 -29.45 -18.85
CA ASP A 668 8.63 -30.66 -19.69
C ASP A 668 8.23 -31.90 -18.87
N LYS A 669 6.97 -32.34 -19.04
CA LYS A 669 6.32 -33.42 -18.28
C LYS A 669 7.04 -34.77 -18.41
N ALA A 670 7.54 -35.13 -19.59
CA ALA A 670 8.24 -36.38 -19.82
C ALA A 670 9.58 -36.44 -19.06
N LYS A 671 10.39 -35.38 -19.14
CA LYS A 671 11.66 -35.28 -18.40
C LYS A 671 11.44 -35.36 -16.89
N ILE A 672 10.43 -34.67 -16.37
CA ILE A 672 10.09 -34.71 -14.94
C ILE A 672 9.70 -36.13 -14.51
N ASN A 673 8.82 -36.79 -15.26
CA ASN A 673 8.45 -38.19 -14.99
C ASN A 673 9.69 -39.09 -15.02
N ARG A 674 10.53 -39.00 -16.06
CA ARG A 674 11.77 -39.77 -16.22
C ARG A 674 12.71 -39.64 -15.00
N HIS A 675 12.99 -38.42 -14.53
CA HIS A 675 13.81 -38.20 -13.34
C HIS A 675 13.15 -38.72 -12.05
N CYS A 676 11.83 -38.57 -11.89
CA CYS A 676 11.10 -39.11 -10.75
C CYS A 676 11.14 -40.65 -10.71
N GLN A 677 10.87 -41.34 -11.82
CA GLN A 677 10.93 -42.81 -11.89
C GLN A 677 12.36 -43.33 -11.69
N SER A 678 13.37 -42.65 -12.24
CA SER A 678 14.78 -43.02 -12.07
C SER A 678 15.21 -43.01 -10.60
N MET A 679 14.92 -41.91 -9.89
CA MET A 679 15.21 -41.78 -8.45
C MET A 679 14.46 -42.81 -7.61
N LEU A 680 13.15 -42.99 -7.85
CA LEU A 680 12.33 -43.97 -7.12
C LEU A 680 12.83 -45.41 -7.32
N LYS A 681 13.23 -45.76 -8.54
CA LYS A 681 13.85 -47.06 -8.85
C LYS A 681 15.22 -47.22 -8.17
N ALA A 682 16.03 -46.17 -8.13
CA ALA A 682 17.36 -46.22 -7.53
C ALA A 682 17.31 -46.44 -6.01
N VAL A 683 16.44 -45.71 -5.29
CA VAL A 683 16.28 -45.89 -3.84
C VAL A 683 15.67 -47.25 -3.49
N ASP A 684 14.71 -47.75 -4.27
CA ASP A 684 14.12 -49.08 -4.09
C ASP A 684 15.16 -50.19 -4.31
N THR A 685 15.95 -50.10 -5.40
CA THR A 685 17.03 -51.07 -5.71
C THR A 685 18.13 -51.09 -4.63
N LEU A 686 18.34 -49.97 -3.93
CA LEU A 686 19.31 -49.84 -2.83
C LEU A 686 18.70 -50.10 -1.44
N GLY A 687 17.39 -50.38 -1.33
CA GLY A 687 16.69 -50.61 -0.07
C GLY A 687 16.58 -49.38 0.84
N LEU A 688 16.59 -48.18 0.26
CA LEU A 688 16.66 -46.90 0.98
C LEU A 688 15.30 -46.25 1.17
N GLY A 689 15.13 -45.50 2.27
CA GLY A 689 14.06 -44.53 2.37
C GLY A 689 14.28 -43.36 1.41
N PHE A 690 13.20 -42.76 0.92
CA PHE A 690 13.26 -41.50 0.18
C PHE A 690 12.22 -40.51 0.69
N ARG A 691 12.57 -39.22 0.65
CA ARG A 691 11.70 -38.10 1.06
C ARG A 691 11.90 -36.94 0.08
N ALA A 692 10.90 -36.72 -0.78
CA ALA A 692 11.02 -35.72 -1.84
C ALA A 692 10.78 -34.29 -1.31
N HIS A 693 11.56 -33.32 -1.79
CA HIS A 693 11.49 -31.92 -1.33
C HIS A 693 10.81 -31.04 -2.39
N VAL A 694 9.57 -30.65 -2.13
CA VAL A 694 8.69 -30.04 -3.15
C VAL A 694 9.03 -28.58 -3.50
N LYS A 695 9.96 -27.94 -2.78
CA LYS A 695 10.23 -26.49 -2.85
C LYS A 695 10.60 -25.95 -4.25
N THR A 696 11.11 -26.80 -5.14
CA THR A 696 11.55 -26.41 -6.49
C THR A 696 10.37 -26.05 -7.37
N HIS A 697 9.37 -26.93 -7.44
CA HIS A 697 8.17 -26.78 -8.26
C HIS A 697 7.00 -26.17 -7.48
N LYS A 698 6.76 -26.65 -6.25
CA LYS A 698 5.58 -26.31 -5.42
C LYS A 698 4.22 -26.49 -6.13
N THR A 699 4.15 -27.45 -7.05
CA THR A 699 2.95 -27.87 -7.80
C THR A 699 2.44 -29.24 -7.34
N ILE A 700 1.12 -29.50 -7.44
CA ILE A 700 0.48 -30.78 -7.12
C ILE A 700 0.97 -31.91 -8.04
N GLU A 701 1.17 -31.59 -9.32
CA GLU A 701 1.34 -32.55 -10.40
C GLU A 701 2.75 -33.15 -10.39
N VAL A 702 3.77 -32.32 -10.19
CA VAL A 702 5.16 -32.79 -9.99
C VAL A 702 5.30 -33.49 -8.64
N ALA A 703 4.58 -33.06 -7.59
CA ALA A 703 4.56 -33.77 -6.32
C ALA A 703 4.01 -35.20 -6.50
N ARG A 704 2.90 -35.37 -7.24
CA ARG A 704 2.34 -36.68 -7.59
C ARG A 704 3.34 -37.56 -8.35
N LEU A 705 4.15 -37.00 -9.24
CA LEU A 705 5.24 -37.74 -9.92
C LEU A 705 6.36 -38.14 -8.94
N GLN A 706 6.79 -37.24 -8.04
CA GLN A 706 7.81 -37.53 -7.02
C GLN A 706 7.39 -38.64 -6.03
N PHE A 707 6.09 -38.79 -5.73
CA PHE A 707 5.58 -39.76 -4.75
C PHE A 707 5.18 -41.12 -5.34
N GLY A 708 5.10 -41.22 -6.67
CA GLY A 708 4.72 -42.43 -7.39
C GLY A 708 3.32 -42.97 -7.10
N GLN A 709 2.94 -44.02 -7.83
CA GLN A 709 1.63 -44.68 -7.76
C GLN A 709 1.60 -45.90 -6.80
N GLY A 710 2.66 -46.12 -6.02
CA GLY A 710 2.76 -47.24 -5.09
C GLY A 710 1.89 -47.06 -3.84
N SER A 711 1.55 -48.17 -3.16
CA SER A 711 0.78 -48.17 -1.91
C SER A 711 1.58 -47.70 -0.66
N GLY A 712 2.87 -47.42 -0.82
CA GLY A 712 3.75 -46.96 0.26
C GLY A 712 3.37 -45.57 0.80
N GLY A 713 3.71 -45.31 2.06
CA GLY A 713 3.52 -44.01 2.71
C GLY A 713 4.25 -42.87 1.99
N VAL A 714 3.66 -41.69 2.00
CA VAL A 714 4.15 -40.49 1.30
C VAL A 714 5.00 -39.65 2.26
N LYS A 715 6.29 -39.56 1.98
CA LYS A 715 7.26 -38.75 2.73
C LYS A 715 7.70 -37.55 1.91
N LEU A 716 7.62 -36.36 2.49
CA LEU A 716 8.11 -35.13 1.85
C LEU A 716 8.80 -34.16 2.81
N ILE A 717 9.45 -33.15 2.23
CA ILE A 717 9.92 -31.94 2.91
C ILE A 717 9.26 -30.73 2.24
N VAL A 718 8.68 -29.85 3.04
CA VAL A 718 8.24 -28.52 2.62
C VAL A 718 9.21 -27.44 3.12
N SER A 719 9.40 -26.36 2.36
CA SER A 719 10.18 -25.18 2.82
C SER A 719 9.34 -24.11 3.51
N THR A 720 8.02 -24.11 3.26
CA THR A 720 7.05 -23.19 3.85
C THR A 720 5.73 -23.92 4.16
N ILE A 721 4.83 -23.34 4.95
CA ILE A 721 3.52 -23.96 5.22
C ILE A 721 2.54 -23.70 4.07
N ALA A 722 2.71 -22.61 3.30
CA ALA A 722 1.98 -22.40 2.05
C ALA A 722 2.14 -23.56 1.03
N GLU A 723 3.24 -24.33 1.09
CA GLU A 723 3.39 -25.58 0.32
C GLU A 723 2.48 -26.71 0.84
N ILE A 724 2.22 -26.77 2.15
CA ILE A 724 1.27 -27.73 2.73
C ILE A 724 -0.15 -27.38 2.30
N ASP A 725 -0.56 -26.11 2.44
CA ASP A 725 -1.90 -25.63 2.09
C ASP A 725 -2.22 -25.90 0.61
N HIS A 726 -1.26 -25.64 -0.30
CA HIS A 726 -1.43 -25.89 -1.74
C HIS A 726 -1.51 -27.38 -2.09
N LEU A 727 -0.74 -28.23 -1.41
CA LEU A 727 -0.74 -29.69 -1.62
C LEU A 727 -1.82 -30.43 -0.81
N LEU A 728 -2.58 -29.72 0.05
CA LEU A 728 -3.62 -30.27 0.91
C LEU A 728 -4.68 -31.13 0.18
N PRO A 729 -5.13 -30.81 -1.06
CA PRO A 729 -6.02 -31.70 -1.82
C PRO A 729 -5.38 -33.07 -2.13
N LEU A 730 -4.10 -33.07 -2.52
CA LEU A 730 -3.33 -34.29 -2.82
C LEU A 730 -3.10 -35.13 -1.55
N PHE A 731 -2.84 -34.47 -0.41
CA PHE A 731 -2.72 -35.16 0.88
C PHE A 731 -4.04 -35.77 1.34
N LYS A 732 -5.18 -35.10 1.12
CA LYS A 732 -6.52 -35.64 1.39
C LYS A 732 -6.83 -36.85 0.52
N GLU A 733 -6.46 -36.83 -0.77
CA GLU A 733 -6.57 -37.97 -1.67
C GLU A 733 -5.75 -39.18 -1.16
N TYR A 734 -4.47 -38.98 -0.83
CA TYR A 734 -3.62 -40.06 -0.33
C TYR A 734 -4.05 -40.60 1.03
N LYS A 735 -4.55 -39.74 1.93
CA LYS A 735 -5.16 -40.14 3.21
C LYS A 735 -6.40 -41.01 2.97
N ALA A 736 -7.26 -40.65 2.02
CA ALA A 736 -8.43 -41.45 1.63
C ALA A 736 -8.03 -42.79 0.98
N ALA A 737 -6.91 -42.83 0.24
CA ALA A 737 -6.29 -44.05 -0.29
C ALA A 737 -5.50 -44.86 0.75
N GLY A 738 -5.52 -44.48 2.04
CA GLY A 738 -4.84 -45.19 3.13
C GLY A 738 -3.31 -45.04 3.18
N ARG A 739 -2.71 -44.20 2.32
CA ARG A 739 -1.26 -43.93 2.33
C ARG A 739 -0.93 -43.01 3.52
N ARG A 740 -0.17 -43.51 4.50
CA ARG A 740 0.33 -42.69 5.64
C ARG A 740 1.16 -41.51 5.11
N LEU A 741 0.90 -40.32 5.64
CA LEU A 741 1.65 -39.10 5.33
C LEU A 741 2.80 -38.88 6.34
N ASP A 742 3.86 -38.22 5.90
CA ASP A 742 4.96 -37.73 6.73
C ASP A 742 5.56 -36.46 6.08
N ILE A 743 5.08 -35.28 6.50
CA ILE A 743 5.45 -33.97 5.99
C ILE A 743 6.47 -33.36 6.94
N LEU A 744 7.74 -33.28 6.52
CA LEU A 744 8.79 -32.61 7.30
C LEU A 744 8.80 -31.11 6.98
N TYR A 745 8.59 -30.28 8.00
CA TYR A 745 8.86 -28.85 7.89
C TYR A 745 10.38 -28.61 7.88
N GLY A 746 10.91 -28.16 6.75
CA GLY A 746 12.34 -28.15 6.41
C GLY A 746 13.23 -27.09 7.09
N LEU A 747 12.75 -26.46 8.17
CA LEU A 747 13.50 -25.50 8.98
C LEU A 747 13.34 -25.81 10.49
N PRO A 748 14.33 -25.51 11.35
CA PRO A 748 14.20 -25.69 12.81
C PRO A 748 13.01 -24.91 13.38
N LEU A 749 12.13 -25.60 14.12
CA LEU A 749 10.73 -25.23 14.37
C LEU A 749 10.54 -23.82 15.01
N PRO A 750 10.08 -22.80 14.23
CA PRO A 750 9.87 -21.45 14.71
C PRO A 750 8.49 -21.29 15.36
N ARG A 751 8.42 -20.62 16.52
CA ARG A 751 7.20 -20.58 17.34
C ARG A 751 5.98 -19.97 16.65
N SER A 752 6.18 -19.01 15.75
CA SER A 752 5.10 -18.37 14.99
C SER A 752 4.35 -19.29 14.04
N GLN A 753 4.93 -20.44 13.66
CA GLN A 753 4.32 -21.37 12.70
C GLN A 753 3.55 -22.52 13.38
N ILE A 754 3.68 -22.68 14.70
CA ILE A 754 3.13 -23.82 15.44
C ILE A 754 1.61 -23.96 15.29
N PRO A 755 0.78 -22.91 15.49
CA PRO A 755 -0.68 -23.10 15.48
C PRO A 755 -1.22 -23.57 14.12
N ARG A 756 -0.67 -23.03 13.02
CA ARG A 756 -1.03 -23.41 11.65
C ARG A 756 -0.53 -24.82 11.32
N LEU A 757 0.70 -25.16 11.71
CA LEU A 757 1.25 -26.50 11.51
C LEU A 757 0.50 -27.57 12.33
N ALA A 758 0.09 -27.24 13.55
CA ALA A 758 -0.71 -28.10 14.41
C ALA A 758 -2.13 -28.31 13.84
N ALA A 759 -2.80 -27.24 13.39
CA ALA A 759 -4.13 -27.35 12.76
C ALA A 759 -4.12 -28.23 11.49
N LEU A 760 -3.11 -28.08 10.63
CA LEU A 760 -2.88 -28.97 9.48
C LEU A 760 -2.57 -30.40 9.93
N GLY A 761 -1.83 -30.56 11.03
CA GLY A 761 -1.62 -31.85 11.69
C GLY A 761 -2.93 -32.50 12.14
N THR A 762 -3.85 -31.76 12.76
CA THR A 762 -5.18 -32.26 13.17
C THR A 762 -6.02 -32.68 11.96
N GLU A 763 -6.01 -31.90 10.88
CA GLU A 763 -6.75 -32.21 9.66
C GLU A 763 -6.17 -33.44 8.92
N LEU A 764 -4.85 -33.55 8.83
CA LEU A 764 -4.16 -34.68 8.20
C LEU A 764 -4.09 -35.92 9.13
N GLY A 765 -4.21 -35.74 10.44
CA GLY A 765 -4.30 -36.76 11.47
C GLY A 765 -2.94 -37.11 12.12
N PRO A 766 -2.96 -37.91 13.21
CA PRO A 766 -1.78 -38.18 14.03
C PRO A 766 -0.56 -38.67 13.25
N GLY A 767 0.58 -38.04 13.53
CA GLY A 767 1.87 -38.40 12.98
C GLY A 767 2.07 -38.10 11.48
N SER A 768 1.20 -37.25 10.90
CA SER A 768 1.33 -36.69 9.55
C SER A 768 2.40 -35.59 9.42
N ILE A 769 2.71 -34.90 10.52
CA ILE A 769 3.69 -33.81 10.58
C ILE A 769 4.98 -34.27 11.26
N SER A 770 6.11 -33.87 10.68
CA SER A 770 7.45 -34.00 11.24
C SER A 770 8.14 -32.62 11.28
N VAL A 771 9.02 -32.39 12.25
CA VAL A 771 9.68 -31.10 12.52
C VAL A 771 11.18 -31.26 12.80
N LEU A 772 11.97 -30.22 12.53
CA LEU A 772 13.40 -30.15 12.87
C LEU A 772 13.61 -29.38 14.18
N ILE A 773 14.55 -29.82 15.01
CA ILE A 773 15.12 -29.00 16.11
C ILE A 773 16.66 -29.11 16.18
N ASP A 774 17.31 -28.03 16.58
CA ASP A 774 18.74 -27.88 16.89
C ASP A 774 19.01 -27.08 18.18
N HIS A 775 17.96 -26.69 18.92
CA HIS A 775 18.10 -25.86 20.10
C HIS A 775 17.12 -26.24 21.23
N PRO A 776 17.57 -26.34 22.50
CA PRO A 776 16.69 -26.65 23.64
C PRO A 776 15.45 -25.75 23.78
N SER A 777 15.53 -24.47 23.39
CA SER A 777 14.37 -23.56 23.43
C SER A 777 13.26 -23.91 22.43
N GLN A 778 13.52 -24.79 21.45
CA GLN A 778 12.54 -25.35 20.51
C GLN A 778 11.81 -26.58 21.12
N LEU A 779 12.26 -27.14 22.23
CA LEU A 779 11.50 -28.19 22.94
C LEU A 779 10.15 -27.65 23.44
N GLN A 780 10.09 -26.37 23.81
CA GLN A 780 8.81 -25.70 24.05
C GLN A 780 7.96 -25.67 22.77
N SER A 781 8.55 -25.39 21.59
CA SER A 781 7.82 -25.43 20.31
C SER A 781 7.21 -26.81 20.02
N VAL A 782 7.88 -27.89 20.44
CA VAL A 782 7.40 -29.28 20.34
C VAL A 782 6.24 -29.54 21.30
N LYS A 783 6.33 -29.09 22.56
CA LYS A 783 5.21 -29.15 23.52
C LYS A 783 4.01 -28.36 23.05
N ASP A 784 4.23 -27.12 22.63
CA ASP A 784 3.20 -26.22 22.12
C ASP A 784 2.47 -26.89 20.94
N PHE A 785 3.20 -27.52 19.99
CA PHE A 785 2.57 -28.31 18.92
C PHE A 785 1.70 -29.44 19.47
N SER A 786 2.23 -30.26 20.37
CA SER A 786 1.50 -31.41 20.91
C SER A 786 0.25 -31.01 21.70
N GLN A 787 0.24 -29.82 22.29
CA GLN A 787 -0.92 -29.25 22.99
C GLN A 787 -1.97 -28.69 22.03
N HIS A 788 -1.58 -28.16 20.86
CA HIS A 788 -2.52 -27.66 19.85
C HIS A 788 -3.05 -28.76 18.91
N ALA A 789 -2.29 -29.83 18.70
CA ALA A 789 -2.65 -30.95 17.81
C ALA A 789 -3.29 -32.15 18.54
N GLU A 790 -3.21 -32.18 19.88
CA GLU A 790 -3.61 -33.31 20.74
C GLU A 790 -2.85 -34.64 20.47
N PHE A 791 -1.72 -34.59 19.74
CA PHE A 791 -0.81 -35.71 19.51
C PHE A 791 0.64 -35.25 19.34
N PRO A 792 1.65 -36.09 19.63
CA PRO A 792 3.06 -35.70 19.60
C PRO A 792 3.56 -35.21 18.23
N ALA A 793 4.40 -34.16 18.24
CA ALA A 793 5.21 -33.80 17.09
C ALA A 793 6.29 -34.86 16.83
N ARG A 794 6.51 -35.22 15.56
CA ARG A 794 7.55 -36.16 15.16
C ARG A 794 8.86 -35.41 14.89
N VAL A 795 9.91 -35.67 15.63
CA VAL A 795 11.09 -34.78 15.74
C VAL A 795 12.33 -35.40 15.10
N PHE A 796 12.98 -34.63 14.22
CA PHE A 796 14.34 -34.87 13.75
C PHE A 796 15.32 -33.91 14.45
N LEU A 797 16.41 -34.45 14.99
CA LEU A 797 17.56 -33.67 15.46
C LEU A 797 18.39 -33.23 14.25
N LYS A 798 18.49 -31.92 14.03
CA LYS A 798 19.24 -31.35 12.91
C LYS A 798 20.74 -31.38 13.21
N VAL A 799 21.49 -32.09 12.39
CA VAL A 799 22.97 -32.18 12.48
C VAL A 799 23.61 -31.28 11.43
N ASP A 800 24.72 -30.65 11.78
CA ASP A 800 25.63 -29.96 10.84
C ASP A 800 26.85 -30.84 10.57
N THR A 801 26.96 -31.38 9.35
CA THR A 801 28.09 -32.20 8.89
C THR A 801 29.09 -31.39 8.06
N GLY A 802 29.34 -30.13 8.42
CA GLY A 802 30.38 -29.28 7.82
C GLY A 802 29.91 -28.28 6.76
N TYR A 803 28.60 -28.01 6.68
CA TYR A 803 28.04 -26.98 5.78
C TYR A 803 27.60 -25.71 6.52
N HIS A 804 27.54 -25.74 7.86
CA HIS A 804 27.43 -24.57 8.74
C HIS A 804 26.21 -23.66 8.52
N ARG A 805 25.13 -24.19 7.92
CA ARG A 805 23.85 -23.46 7.73
C ARG A 805 22.90 -23.54 8.93
N ALA A 806 22.71 -24.73 9.49
CA ALA A 806 21.82 -25.02 10.62
C ALA A 806 22.09 -26.43 11.16
N GLY A 807 21.79 -26.68 12.44
CA GLY A 807 22.12 -27.92 13.14
C GLY A 807 23.27 -27.80 14.13
N LEU A 808 23.46 -28.87 14.90
CA LEU A 808 24.57 -29.01 15.84
C LEU A 808 25.65 -29.94 15.26
N PRO A 809 26.95 -29.68 15.50
CA PRO A 809 28.02 -30.57 15.06
C PRO A 809 27.98 -31.89 15.86
N PRO A 810 28.45 -33.02 15.29
CA PRO A 810 28.28 -34.38 15.86
C PRO A 810 28.64 -34.54 17.34
N SER A 811 29.76 -33.93 17.77
CA SER A 811 30.29 -34.00 19.13
C SER A 811 29.50 -33.16 20.15
N TYR A 812 28.73 -32.16 19.72
CA TYR A 812 27.95 -31.26 20.57
C TYR A 812 26.44 -31.32 20.31
N MET A 813 25.94 -32.41 19.70
CA MET A 813 24.52 -32.60 19.44
C MET A 813 23.68 -32.56 20.72
N ASN A 814 24.23 -33.03 21.87
CA ASN A 814 23.57 -32.89 23.16
C ASN A 814 23.78 -31.51 23.82
N LYS A 815 23.47 -30.43 23.10
CA LYS A 815 23.61 -29.06 23.60
C LYS A 815 22.69 -28.82 24.81
N ASN A 816 23.26 -28.62 25.99
CA ASN A 816 22.56 -28.35 27.26
C ASN A 816 21.47 -29.40 27.60
N GLY A 817 21.69 -30.68 27.32
CA GLY A 817 20.74 -31.75 27.64
C GLY A 817 19.56 -31.89 26.66
N LEU A 818 19.74 -31.41 25.41
CA LEU A 818 18.73 -31.48 24.34
C LEU A 818 18.16 -32.90 24.14
N ILE A 819 19.00 -33.93 24.25
CA ILE A 819 18.61 -35.32 23.94
C ILE A 819 17.85 -35.94 25.11
N GLU A 820 18.31 -35.75 26.35
CA GLU A 820 17.61 -36.20 27.56
C GLU A 820 16.27 -35.49 27.70
N SER A 821 16.22 -34.17 27.54
CA SER A 821 14.95 -33.41 27.61
C SER A 821 13.99 -33.78 26.47
N LEU A 822 14.48 -34.17 25.29
CA LEU A 822 13.62 -34.72 24.23
C LEU A 822 13.11 -36.14 24.57
N ALA A 823 13.93 -36.97 25.22
CA ALA A 823 13.53 -38.28 25.70
C ALA A 823 12.49 -38.20 26.83
N GLU A 824 12.56 -37.17 27.69
CA GLU A 824 11.49 -36.85 28.65
C GLU A 824 10.18 -36.49 27.93
N LEU A 825 10.23 -35.71 26.84
CA LEU A 825 9.02 -35.39 26.05
C LEU A 825 8.43 -36.64 25.41
N GLU A 826 9.27 -37.54 24.88
CA GLU A 826 8.84 -38.81 24.31
C GLU A 826 8.23 -39.75 25.37
N ALA A 827 8.80 -39.79 26.59
CA ALA A 827 8.23 -40.55 27.71
C ALA A 827 6.87 -40.00 28.18
N ASN A 828 6.64 -38.69 28.05
CA ASN A 828 5.35 -38.05 28.35
C ASN A 828 4.32 -38.18 27.21
N GLY A 829 4.72 -38.64 26.01
CA GLY A 829 3.88 -38.62 24.81
C GLY A 829 3.73 -37.24 24.16
N GLU A 830 4.59 -36.26 24.50
CA GLU A 830 4.63 -34.92 23.92
C GLU A 830 5.47 -34.86 22.62
N ALA A 831 6.29 -35.89 22.33
CA ALA A 831 7.13 -36.00 21.12
C ALA A 831 7.31 -37.45 20.62
N GLU A 832 7.67 -37.62 19.35
CA GLU A 832 8.18 -38.89 18.76
C GLU A 832 9.54 -38.61 18.10
N LEU A 833 10.67 -38.96 18.72
CA LEU A 833 12.01 -38.83 18.11
C LEU A 833 12.13 -39.79 16.93
N LEU A 834 12.39 -39.25 15.74
CA LEU A 834 12.63 -40.02 14.51
C LEU A 834 14.10 -40.36 14.29
N GLY A 835 15.01 -39.47 14.69
CA GLY A 835 16.44 -39.62 14.46
C GLY A 835 17.10 -38.31 14.03
N LEU A 836 18.03 -38.40 13.08
CA LEU A 836 18.95 -37.33 12.68
C LEU A 836 18.66 -36.87 11.25
N TYR A 837 18.81 -35.57 11.01
CA TYR A 837 18.67 -34.96 9.68
C TYR A 837 19.88 -34.07 9.35
N SER A 838 20.73 -34.47 8.40
CA SER A 838 21.74 -33.57 7.81
C SER A 838 21.21 -32.92 6.53
N HIS A 839 21.93 -31.91 6.03
CA HIS A 839 21.75 -31.36 4.69
C HIS A 839 23.00 -30.55 4.33
N SER A 840 23.99 -31.22 3.74
CA SER A 840 25.18 -30.60 3.16
C SER A 840 24.87 -30.10 1.75
N SER A 841 25.10 -28.82 1.47
CA SER A 841 25.04 -28.27 0.11
C SER A 841 26.44 -28.06 -0.50
N LEU A 842 27.46 -28.77 0.00
CA LEU A 842 28.82 -28.72 -0.56
C LEU A 842 28.87 -29.23 -2.01
N SER A 843 28.04 -30.23 -2.36
CA SER A 843 28.03 -30.86 -3.69
C SER A 843 27.51 -29.99 -4.84
N TYR A 844 27.02 -28.78 -4.57
CA TYR A 844 26.75 -27.79 -5.63
C TYR A 844 28.03 -27.15 -6.19
N ALA A 845 29.20 -27.43 -5.60
CA ALA A 845 30.53 -27.07 -6.10
C ALA A 845 31.30 -28.25 -6.72
N ASP A 846 30.69 -29.44 -6.82
CA ASP A 846 31.29 -30.61 -7.46
C ASP A 846 31.33 -30.46 -8.99
N SER A 847 32.16 -31.27 -9.63
CA SER A 847 32.25 -31.36 -11.10
C SER A 847 32.40 -32.80 -11.62
N THR A 848 32.25 -33.81 -10.76
CA THR A 848 32.39 -35.25 -11.10
C THR A 848 31.45 -36.13 -10.27
N PRO A 849 31.06 -37.34 -10.76
CA PRO A 849 30.26 -38.30 -9.99
C PRO A 849 30.97 -38.74 -8.70
N GLU A 850 32.28 -38.93 -8.75
CA GLU A 850 33.11 -39.36 -7.63
C GLU A 850 33.12 -38.35 -6.47
N GLN A 851 33.15 -37.04 -6.76
CA GLN A 851 32.99 -36.00 -5.72
C GLN A 851 31.59 -36.01 -5.11
N ALA A 852 30.55 -36.11 -5.95
CA ALA A 852 29.17 -36.14 -5.49
C ALA A 852 28.88 -37.36 -4.59
N MET A 853 29.43 -38.54 -4.94
CA MET A 853 29.35 -39.73 -4.06
C MET A 853 30.12 -39.53 -2.75
N GLY A 854 31.32 -38.94 -2.79
CA GLY A 854 32.11 -38.63 -1.60
C GLY A 854 31.45 -37.62 -0.64
N ASN A 855 30.72 -36.64 -1.18
CA ASN A 855 29.94 -35.69 -0.37
C ASN A 855 28.76 -36.36 0.34
N LEU A 856 28.07 -37.31 -0.29
CA LEU A 856 27.03 -38.11 0.38
C LEU A 856 27.64 -39.04 1.44
N GLU A 857 28.78 -39.67 1.14
CA GLU A 857 29.51 -40.51 2.10
C GLU A 857 29.93 -39.71 3.35
N GLY A 858 30.50 -38.51 3.17
CA GLY A 858 30.88 -37.63 4.28
C GLY A 858 29.69 -37.15 5.11
N GLU A 859 28.55 -36.88 4.47
CA GLU A 859 27.30 -36.51 5.16
C GLU A 859 26.74 -37.68 6.00
N ILE A 860 26.77 -38.90 5.44
CA ILE A 860 26.41 -40.13 6.17
C ILE A 860 27.37 -40.37 7.35
N GLN A 861 28.67 -40.25 7.12
CA GLN A 861 29.71 -40.48 8.13
C GLN A 861 29.61 -39.48 9.29
N GLY A 862 29.37 -38.19 9.01
CA GLY A 862 29.12 -37.19 10.06
C GLY A 862 27.87 -37.49 10.90
N CYS A 863 26.82 -38.06 10.29
CA CYS A 863 25.66 -38.55 11.04
C CYS A 863 25.99 -39.79 11.87
N LEU A 864 26.77 -40.74 11.34
CA LEU A 864 27.23 -41.93 12.06
C LEU A 864 28.10 -41.56 13.28
N GLU A 865 29.00 -40.59 13.15
CA GLU A 865 29.77 -40.05 14.27
C GLU A 865 28.87 -39.47 15.36
N ALA A 866 27.81 -38.75 14.95
CA ALA A 866 26.84 -38.16 15.85
C ALA A 866 26.02 -39.23 16.60
N VAL A 867 25.61 -40.31 15.92
CA VAL A 867 24.98 -41.48 16.58
C VAL A 867 25.95 -42.16 17.55
N ASN A 868 27.18 -42.44 17.14
CA ASN A 868 28.16 -43.15 17.97
C ASN A 868 28.54 -42.36 19.22
N ALA A 869 28.74 -41.04 19.11
CA ALA A 869 29.09 -40.18 20.25
C ALA A 869 27.96 -40.10 21.29
N GLN A 870 26.71 -39.98 20.85
CA GLN A 870 25.54 -39.79 21.72
C GLN A 870 24.79 -41.09 22.03
N ALA A 871 25.30 -42.26 21.59
CA ALA A 871 24.62 -43.55 21.65
C ALA A 871 24.04 -43.94 23.03
N HIS A 872 24.72 -43.49 24.10
CA HIS A 872 24.37 -43.75 25.49
C HIS A 872 23.14 -42.96 25.99
N LEU A 873 22.70 -41.94 25.25
CA LEU A 873 21.55 -41.08 25.57
C LEU A 873 20.25 -41.56 24.89
N PHE A 874 20.34 -42.45 23.90
CA PHE A 874 19.18 -43.04 23.23
C PHE A 874 18.78 -44.37 23.86
N ALA A 875 17.48 -44.69 23.88
CA ALA A 875 17.00 -45.98 24.38
C ALA A 875 17.50 -47.14 23.48
N LYS A 876 18.04 -48.20 24.07
CA LYS A 876 18.77 -49.27 23.35
C LYS A 876 18.00 -49.95 22.20
N GLU A 877 16.67 -50.05 22.31
CA GLU A 877 15.82 -50.69 21.29
C GLU A 877 15.26 -49.71 20.25
N LYS A 878 15.53 -48.40 20.42
CA LYS A 878 15.11 -47.32 19.51
C LYS A 878 15.70 -47.55 18.12
N GLU A 879 14.88 -47.32 17.11
CA GLU A 879 15.30 -47.22 15.72
C GLU A 879 15.40 -45.73 15.33
N LEU A 880 16.54 -45.31 14.78
CA LEU A 880 16.78 -43.94 14.34
C LEU A 880 16.89 -43.87 12.81
N ILE A 881 16.13 -42.97 12.20
CA ILE A 881 16.27 -42.60 10.79
C ILE A 881 17.43 -41.60 10.69
N ILE A 882 18.41 -41.90 9.84
CA ILE A 882 19.41 -40.95 9.36
C ILE A 882 18.91 -40.44 8.00
N SER A 883 18.50 -39.18 7.94
CA SER A 883 18.00 -38.53 6.72
C SER A 883 19.04 -37.52 6.20
N VAL A 884 19.46 -37.67 4.94
CA VAL A 884 20.60 -36.96 4.34
C VAL A 884 20.32 -36.57 2.88
N GLY A 885 20.97 -35.52 2.37
CA GLY A 885 20.98 -35.26 0.93
C GLY A 885 20.88 -33.80 0.47
N ALA A 886 21.67 -33.49 -0.55
CA ALA A 886 21.39 -32.47 -1.55
C ALA A 886 21.18 -33.14 -2.92
N SER A 887 20.57 -32.45 -3.88
CA SER A 887 20.18 -33.09 -5.14
C SER A 887 21.36 -33.66 -5.94
N PRO A 888 22.54 -33.02 -6.07
CA PRO A 888 23.69 -33.62 -6.77
C PRO A 888 24.20 -34.90 -6.10
N GLN A 889 24.44 -34.88 -4.78
CA GLN A 889 24.96 -36.05 -4.05
C GLN A 889 23.93 -37.19 -3.94
N VAL A 890 22.63 -36.89 -4.03
CA VAL A 890 21.57 -37.91 -4.08
C VAL A 890 21.37 -38.47 -5.49
N THR A 891 21.42 -37.66 -6.56
CA THR A 891 21.41 -38.21 -7.93
C THR A 891 22.63 -39.07 -8.22
N ALA A 892 23.74 -38.86 -7.51
CA ALA A 892 24.92 -39.70 -7.62
C ALA A 892 24.70 -41.17 -7.18
N VAL A 893 23.63 -41.52 -6.44
CA VAL A 893 23.36 -42.92 -6.09
C VAL A 893 22.88 -43.76 -7.28
N GLU A 894 22.42 -43.13 -8.37
CA GLU A 894 22.06 -43.84 -9.60
C GLU A 894 23.29 -44.54 -10.22
N ASN A 895 24.51 -44.04 -9.99
CA ASN A 895 25.76 -44.69 -10.39
C ASN A 895 25.99 -46.04 -9.67
N LEU A 896 25.31 -46.31 -8.54
CA LEU A 896 25.43 -47.55 -7.75
C LEU A 896 24.50 -48.68 -8.25
N VAL A 897 23.56 -48.37 -9.15
CA VAL A 897 22.45 -49.23 -9.60
C VAL A 897 22.84 -50.04 -10.86
N THR A 898 24.09 -49.93 -11.29
CA THR A 898 24.67 -50.61 -12.45
C THR A 898 24.98 -52.10 -12.19
N SER A 899 25.15 -52.87 -13.27
CA SER A 899 25.53 -54.29 -13.21
C SER A 899 26.81 -54.51 -12.41
N GLN A 900 26.86 -55.59 -11.61
CA GLN A 900 28.00 -55.86 -10.71
C GLN A 900 29.32 -56.02 -11.48
N GLY A 901 30.25 -55.07 -11.26
CA GLY A 901 31.61 -55.09 -11.80
C GLY A 901 32.34 -53.75 -11.69
N ASP A 902 31.74 -52.67 -12.21
CA ASP A 902 32.43 -51.40 -12.53
C ASP A 902 32.21 -50.23 -11.53
N LEU A 903 32.12 -50.55 -10.23
CA LEU A 903 32.05 -49.52 -9.18
C LEU A 903 33.43 -48.83 -9.02
N SER A 904 33.48 -47.49 -9.09
CA SER A 904 34.67 -46.75 -8.69
C SER A 904 34.94 -46.85 -7.18
N PRO A 905 36.15 -46.52 -6.70
CA PRO A 905 36.44 -46.48 -5.27
C PRO A 905 35.44 -45.65 -4.45
N ALA A 906 34.99 -44.50 -4.96
CA ALA A 906 33.95 -43.68 -4.32
C ALA A 906 32.58 -44.40 -4.28
N ALA A 907 32.18 -45.06 -5.37
CA ALA A 907 30.95 -45.85 -5.41
C ALA A 907 30.97 -47.04 -4.43
N ALA A 908 32.12 -47.70 -4.29
CA ALA A 908 32.31 -48.78 -3.32
C ALA A 908 32.32 -48.28 -1.87
N SER A 909 32.94 -47.13 -1.60
CA SER A 909 33.01 -46.55 -0.25
C SER A 909 31.65 -46.00 0.21
N LEU A 910 30.92 -45.29 -0.66
CA LEU A 910 29.53 -44.88 -0.42
C LEU A 910 28.61 -46.10 -0.17
N ARG A 911 28.73 -47.17 -0.96
CA ARG A 911 27.98 -48.42 -0.73
C ARG A 911 28.27 -49.00 0.67
N LYS A 912 29.53 -49.01 1.10
CA LYS A 912 29.93 -49.46 2.45
C LYS A 912 29.38 -48.56 3.55
N ALA A 913 29.31 -47.24 3.34
CA ALA A 913 28.68 -46.30 4.28
C ALA A 913 27.17 -46.55 4.41
N ILE A 914 26.48 -46.80 3.28
CA ILE A 914 25.07 -47.22 3.23
C ILE A 914 24.85 -48.53 4.01
N GLU A 915 25.68 -49.55 3.77
CA GLU A 915 25.64 -50.84 4.47
C GLU A 915 25.87 -50.66 5.99
N THR A 916 26.76 -49.75 6.38
CA THR A 916 27.05 -49.42 7.78
C THR A 916 25.83 -48.82 8.49
N VAL A 917 25.08 -47.90 7.85
CA VAL A 917 23.82 -47.37 8.41
C VAL A 917 22.72 -48.43 8.44
N THR A 918 22.55 -49.21 7.38
CA THR A 918 21.40 -50.10 7.21
C THR A 918 21.54 -51.45 7.93
N THR A 919 22.78 -51.90 8.22
CA THR A 919 23.03 -53.21 8.86
C THR A 919 23.99 -53.16 10.05
N GLY A 920 24.88 -52.17 10.12
CA GLY A 920 26.04 -52.16 11.03
C GLY A 920 25.77 -51.86 12.52
N LYS A 921 24.55 -51.44 12.87
CA LYS A 921 24.14 -51.03 14.24
C LYS A 921 25.10 -50.04 14.92
N PRO A 922 25.31 -48.82 14.35
CA PRO A 922 26.12 -47.78 14.98
C PRO A 922 25.62 -47.46 16.40
N GLY A 923 26.55 -47.25 17.33
CA GLY A 923 26.24 -47.09 18.76
C GLY A 923 25.57 -48.31 19.44
N GLY A 924 25.41 -49.44 18.73
CA GLY A 924 24.57 -50.56 19.15
C GLY A 924 23.07 -50.38 18.89
N LEU A 925 22.66 -49.24 18.29
CA LEU A 925 21.26 -48.90 18.00
C LEU A 925 20.79 -49.49 16.68
N LYS A 926 19.48 -49.48 16.42
CA LYS A 926 18.92 -49.80 15.10
C LYS A 926 18.88 -48.51 14.27
N THR A 927 19.23 -48.58 12.99
CA THR A 927 19.25 -47.41 12.11
C THR A 927 18.70 -47.71 10.73
N LYS A 928 18.11 -46.69 10.09
CA LYS A 928 17.67 -46.71 8.70
C LYS A 928 18.19 -45.48 7.97
N LEU A 929 18.56 -45.64 6.70
CA LEU A 929 18.99 -44.53 5.84
C LEU A 929 17.83 -44.02 5.00
N GLU A 930 17.68 -42.71 4.92
CA GLU A 930 16.71 -42.00 4.10
C GLU A 930 17.44 -40.91 3.27
N LEU A 931 17.21 -40.88 1.96
CA LEU A 931 17.74 -39.84 1.09
C LEU A 931 16.68 -38.77 0.83
N HIS A 932 17.10 -37.51 0.69
CA HIS A 932 16.20 -36.42 0.32
C HIS A 932 16.76 -35.47 -0.76
N ALA A 933 15.95 -35.22 -1.78
CA ALA A 933 16.27 -34.36 -2.92
C ALA A 933 15.02 -33.63 -3.42
N GLY A 934 15.19 -32.54 -4.19
CA GLY A 934 14.07 -31.73 -4.71
C GLY A 934 14.27 -31.31 -6.15
N VAL A 935 15.35 -30.57 -6.44
CA VAL A 935 15.60 -30.07 -7.81
C VAL A 935 15.97 -31.18 -8.80
N TYR A 936 16.32 -32.38 -8.33
CA TYR A 936 16.54 -33.56 -9.17
C TYR A 936 15.38 -33.84 -10.15
N SER A 937 14.13 -33.51 -9.81
CA SER A 937 12.97 -33.81 -10.65
C SER A 937 12.77 -32.83 -11.82
N ILE A 938 13.55 -31.75 -11.91
CA ILE A 938 13.43 -30.71 -12.95
C ILE A 938 14.80 -30.32 -13.54
N LEU A 939 15.85 -30.35 -12.73
CA LEU A 939 17.20 -29.88 -13.01
C LEU A 939 17.29 -28.39 -13.40
N ASP A 940 18.52 -27.90 -13.47
CA ASP A 940 18.91 -26.56 -13.93
C ASP A 940 20.37 -26.60 -14.40
N MET A 941 20.88 -25.50 -14.95
CA MET A 941 22.27 -25.46 -15.41
C MET A 941 23.27 -25.70 -14.28
N GLN A 942 22.94 -25.38 -13.02
CA GLN A 942 23.78 -25.72 -11.87
C GLN A 942 23.79 -27.23 -11.62
N GLN A 943 22.65 -27.94 -11.64
CA GLN A 943 22.62 -29.40 -11.47
C GLN A 943 23.40 -30.13 -12.57
N VAL A 944 23.20 -29.76 -13.85
CA VAL A 944 23.92 -30.38 -14.97
C VAL A 944 25.44 -30.16 -14.83
N SER A 945 25.86 -28.95 -14.43
CA SER A 945 27.27 -28.60 -14.23
C SER A 945 27.99 -29.42 -13.16
N THR A 946 27.28 -30.07 -12.23
CA THR A 946 27.91 -30.93 -11.20
C THR A 946 28.45 -32.24 -11.76
N ASN A 947 28.00 -32.67 -12.95
CA ASN A 947 28.27 -33.99 -13.52
C ASN A 947 28.05 -35.16 -12.54
N SER A 948 27.10 -35.05 -11.60
CA SER A 948 26.88 -36.04 -10.53
C SER A 948 26.53 -37.47 -11.02
N ARG A 949 26.17 -37.63 -12.30
CA ARG A 949 25.79 -38.89 -12.93
C ARG A 949 26.66 -39.16 -14.15
N ARG A 950 27.20 -40.38 -14.27
CA ARG A 950 28.06 -40.82 -15.40
C ARG A 950 27.35 -40.86 -16.75
N HIS A 951 26.02 -40.94 -16.74
CA HIS A 951 25.18 -41.10 -17.93
C HIS A 951 24.05 -40.06 -17.90
N LEU A 952 24.44 -38.79 -17.94
CA LEU A 952 23.56 -37.63 -18.08
C LEU A 952 23.66 -37.11 -19.51
N GLY A 953 22.52 -36.80 -20.14
CA GLY A 953 22.45 -36.18 -21.48
C GLY A 953 22.82 -34.69 -21.49
N SER A 954 22.49 -34.02 -22.59
CA SER A 954 22.69 -32.57 -22.73
C SER A 954 21.76 -31.75 -21.82
N ALA A 955 21.98 -30.43 -21.76
CA ALA A 955 21.06 -29.52 -21.07
C ALA A 955 19.65 -29.60 -21.68
N GLU A 956 19.57 -29.69 -23.02
CA GLU A 956 18.35 -29.86 -23.80
C GLU A 956 17.61 -31.18 -23.51
N ASP A 957 18.34 -32.29 -23.33
CA ASP A 957 17.76 -33.61 -23.02
C ASP A 957 17.25 -33.72 -21.57
N GLU A 958 17.93 -33.04 -20.64
CA GLU A 958 17.83 -33.33 -19.21
C GLU A 958 17.12 -32.25 -18.39
N ILE A 959 17.27 -30.97 -18.75
CA ILE A 959 16.60 -29.87 -18.04
C ILE A 959 15.15 -29.80 -18.50
N ALA A 960 14.24 -29.85 -17.51
CA ALA A 960 12.81 -29.79 -17.72
C ALA A 960 12.22 -28.38 -17.57
N ILE A 961 12.97 -27.41 -17.03
CA ILE A 961 12.55 -26.01 -16.91
C ILE A 961 13.30 -25.11 -17.89
N ALA A 962 12.55 -24.29 -18.63
CA ALA A 962 13.12 -23.22 -19.43
C ALA A 962 12.23 -21.98 -19.40
N VAL A 963 12.79 -20.83 -19.73
CA VAL A 963 12.05 -19.58 -19.92
C VAL A 963 12.13 -19.20 -21.39
N ILE A 964 10.97 -19.05 -22.04
CA ILE A 964 10.89 -18.52 -23.40
C ILE A 964 10.80 -16.99 -23.35
N ALA A 965 11.63 -16.33 -24.16
CA ALA A 965 11.75 -14.87 -24.23
C ALA A 965 11.84 -14.40 -25.68
N GLU A 966 11.60 -13.10 -25.92
CA GLU A 966 11.59 -12.50 -27.26
C GLU A 966 12.82 -11.59 -27.45
N VAL A 967 13.44 -11.64 -28.64
CA VAL A 967 14.58 -10.80 -29.02
C VAL A 967 14.09 -9.41 -29.45
N CYS A 968 14.43 -8.38 -28.69
CA CYS A 968 14.04 -6.99 -28.95
C CYS A 968 15.02 -6.24 -29.84
N SER A 969 16.30 -6.63 -29.85
CA SER A 969 17.35 -5.99 -30.64
C SER A 969 18.52 -6.93 -30.85
N VAL A 970 19.24 -6.76 -31.96
CA VAL A 970 20.45 -7.50 -32.31
C VAL A 970 21.52 -6.50 -32.71
N TYR A 971 22.77 -6.77 -32.34
CA TYR A 971 23.94 -5.93 -32.59
C TYR A 971 25.04 -6.84 -33.14
N ASN A 972 25.27 -6.79 -34.45
CA ASN A 972 26.15 -7.69 -35.18
C ASN A 972 27.19 -6.95 -36.04
N ASP A 973 26.89 -5.73 -36.52
CA ASP A 973 27.70 -4.97 -37.47
C ASP A 973 28.74 -4.07 -36.77
N LYS A 974 29.37 -4.59 -35.71
CA LYS A 974 30.38 -3.93 -34.85
C LYS A 974 29.89 -2.63 -34.19
N GLU A 975 28.60 -2.53 -33.88
CA GLU A 975 27.99 -1.44 -33.11
C GLU A 975 28.35 -1.51 -31.61
N ARG A 976 28.86 -2.66 -31.16
CA ARG A 976 29.29 -2.97 -29.79
C ARG A 976 30.62 -3.74 -29.78
N ALA A 977 31.20 -3.89 -28.59
CA ALA A 977 32.51 -4.55 -28.40
C ALA A 977 32.53 -6.04 -28.78
N GLN A 978 31.36 -6.70 -28.72
CA GLN A 978 31.14 -8.06 -29.21
C GLN A 978 29.74 -8.17 -29.82
N PRO A 979 29.49 -9.14 -30.73
CA PRO A 979 28.16 -9.45 -31.22
C PRO A 979 27.24 -9.91 -30.07
N GLU A 980 26.06 -9.29 -29.95
CA GLU A 980 25.12 -9.56 -28.86
C GLU A 980 23.67 -9.20 -29.22
N ALA A 981 22.70 -9.75 -28.49
CA ALA A 981 21.27 -9.45 -28.65
C ALA A 981 20.62 -9.07 -27.31
N LEU A 982 19.62 -8.21 -27.34
CA LEU A 982 18.81 -7.84 -26.17
C LEU A 982 17.48 -8.61 -26.20
N VAL A 983 17.11 -9.22 -25.08
CA VAL A 983 15.89 -10.03 -24.93
C VAL A 983 14.99 -9.54 -23.79
N ALA A 984 13.68 -9.69 -23.96
CA ALA A 984 12.63 -9.37 -22.99
C ALA A 984 12.52 -10.38 -21.83
N VAL A 985 13.65 -10.66 -21.17
CA VAL A 985 13.69 -11.37 -19.90
C VAL A 985 14.87 -10.90 -19.05
N GLY A 986 14.64 -10.58 -17.78
CA GLY A 986 15.67 -10.09 -16.85
C GLY A 986 15.71 -10.89 -15.54
N THR A 987 16.20 -10.29 -14.46
CA THR A 987 16.26 -10.92 -13.14
C THR A 987 14.87 -11.28 -12.60
N LEU A 988 13.82 -10.59 -13.03
CA LEU A 988 12.43 -10.93 -12.70
C LEU A 988 11.83 -12.05 -13.57
N GLY A 989 12.57 -12.56 -14.55
CA GLY A 989 12.21 -13.76 -15.31
C GLY A 989 13.18 -14.94 -15.16
N LEU A 990 14.45 -14.71 -14.81
CA LEU A 990 15.49 -15.75 -14.68
C LEU A 990 16.01 -15.93 -13.24
N GLY A 991 16.00 -14.87 -12.42
CA GLY A 991 16.78 -14.78 -11.18
C GLY A 991 18.18 -14.19 -11.40
N ARG A 992 19.06 -14.32 -10.40
CA ARG A 992 20.46 -13.84 -10.48
C ARG A 992 21.42 -14.78 -9.74
N GLU A 993 21.18 -16.08 -9.84
CA GLU A 993 22.07 -17.12 -9.29
C GLU A 993 23.25 -17.37 -10.26
N PRO A 994 24.50 -17.43 -9.78
CA PRO A 994 25.66 -17.75 -10.62
C PRO A 994 25.80 -19.26 -10.84
N CYS A 995 26.38 -19.66 -11.98
CA CYS A 995 26.89 -21.01 -12.19
C CYS A 995 28.41 -21.05 -12.01
N ALA A 996 28.95 -22.16 -11.49
CA ALA A 996 30.40 -22.34 -11.36
C ALA A 996 31.10 -22.69 -12.70
N ALA A 997 30.38 -23.32 -13.64
CA ALA A 997 30.96 -23.85 -14.87
C ALA A 997 31.10 -22.83 -16.01
N TYR A 998 30.40 -21.69 -15.96
CA TYR A 998 30.46 -20.66 -17.01
C TYR A 998 30.11 -19.27 -16.47
N PRO A 999 30.63 -18.18 -17.06
CA PRO A 999 30.29 -16.82 -16.67
C PRO A 999 28.94 -16.40 -17.29
N GLY A 1000 27.83 -16.54 -16.56
CA GLY A 1000 26.53 -16.07 -17.03
C GLY A 1000 25.36 -16.42 -16.10
N TRP A 1001 24.16 -15.99 -16.48
CA TRP A 1001 22.91 -16.08 -15.70
C TRP A 1001 21.89 -17.10 -16.24
N GLY A 1002 22.19 -17.69 -17.41
CA GLY A 1002 21.39 -18.70 -18.11
C GLY A 1002 22.08 -19.12 -19.41
N VAL A 1003 21.73 -20.30 -19.93
CA VAL A 1003 22.18 -20.80 -21.24
C VAL A 1003 21.03 -20.73 -22.23
N VAL A 1004 21.28 -20.29 -23.47
CA VAL A 1004 20.29 -20.39 -24.54
C VAL A 1004 20.38 -21.79 -25.14
N SER A 1005 19.23 -22.45 -25.32
CA SER A 1005 19.11 -23.72 -26.05
C SER A 1005 19.75 -23.61 -27.44
N GLN A 1006 20.43 -24.66 -27.92
CA GLN A 1006 21.29 -24.59 -29.10
C GLN A 1006 20.67 -23.85 -30.30
N VAL A 1007 21.24 -22.68 -30.61
CA VAL A 1007 21.03 -21.93 -31.85
C VAL A 1007 22.19 -22.24 -32.80
N SER A 1008 21.92 -22.39 -34.09
CA SER A 1008 22.88 -22.92 -35.09
C SER A 1008 24.22 -22.16 -35.10
N GLY A 1009 25.29 -22.80 -34.58
CA GLY A 1009 26.61 -22.20 -34.47
C GLY A 1009 27.66 -23.14 -33.88
N THR A 1010 28.88 -22.63 -33.68
CA THR A 1010 30.03 -23.37 -33.12
C THR A 1010 30.41 -22.98 -31.69
N ARG A 1011 29.74 -21.97 -31.11
CA ARG A 1011 29.84 -21.54 -29.71
C ARG A 1011 28.47 -21.65 -29.02
N ARG A 1012 28.45 -21.61 -27.70
CA ARG A 1012 27.23 -21.53 -26.88
C ARG A 1012 26.82 -20.06 -26.68
N LEU A 1013 25.53 -19.77 -26.78
CA LEU A 1013 24.96 -18.48 -26.38
C LEU A 1013 24.56 -18.53 -24.90
N ILE A 1014 24.85 -17.44 -24.19
CA ILE A 1014 24.63 -17.30 -22.74
C ILE A 1014 23.99 -15.95 -22.41
N VAL A 1015 23.30 -15.89 -21.29
CA VAL A 1015 22.87 -14.63 -20.66
C VAL A 1015 24.07 -14.01 -19.95
N ASP A 1016 24.87 -13.23 -20.68
CA ASP A 1016 26.08 -12.55 -20.17
C ASP A 1016 25.70 -11.49 -19.11
N ARG A 1017 24.77 -10.59 -19.46
CA ARG A 1017 24.40 -9.44 -18.61
C ARG A 1017 22.90 -9.39 -18.39
N VAL A 1018 22.48 -9.18 -17.15
CA VAL A 1018 21.07 -9.20 -16.73
C VAL A 1018 20.68 -7.89 -16.03
N SER A 1019 19.54 -7.33 -16.40
CA SER A 1019 18.87 -6.18 -15.76
C SER A 1019 17.48 -6.63 -15.28
N GLN A 1020 16.61 -5.72 -14.81
CA GLN A 1020 15.35 -6.13 -14.15
C GLN A 1020 14.41 -6.93 -15.09
N GLU A 1021 14.04 -6.35 -16.23
CA GLU A 1021 13.08 -6.92 -17.18
C GLU A 1021 13.72 -7.47 -18.47
N HIS A 1022 14.99 -7.13 -18.72
CA HIS A 1022 15.71 -7.49 -19.94
C HIS A 1022 17.12 -7.99 -19.65
N SER A 1023 17.72 -8.67 -20.62
CA SER A 1023 19.08 -9.18 -20.56
C SER A 1023 19.76 -9.17 -21.92
N ILE A 1024 21.08 -9.37 -21.90
CA ILE A 1024 21.93 -9.42 -23.08
C ILE A 1024 22.40 -10.86 -23.27
N LEU A 1025 22.11 -11.39 -24.45
CA LEU A 1025 22.67 -12.64 -24.96
C LEU A 1025 23.96 -12.36 -25.71
N ALA A 1026 25.02 -13.07 -25.38
CA ALA A 1026 26.29 -13.04 -26.11
C ALA A 1026 26.86 -14.45 -26.22
N TRP A 1027 27.91 -14.62 -27.01
CA TRP A 1027 28.68 -15.86 -27.02
C TRP A 1027 29.42 -16.05 -25.70
N GLU A 1028 29.51 -17.30 -25.25
CA GLU A 1028 30.37 -17.66 -24.12
C GLU A 1028 31.85 -17.38 -24.43
N HIS A 1029 32.50 -16.73 -23.47
CA HIS A 1029 33.91 -16.33 -23.54
C HIS A 1029 34.63 -16.47 -22.19
N GLY A 1030 35.95 -16.65 -22.23
CA GLY A 1030 36.82 -16.63 -21.07
C GLY A 1030 36.97 -15.24 -20.46
N LYS A 1031 37.42 -15.16 -19.20
CA LYS A 1031 37.80 -13.89 -18.57
C LYS A 1031 39.03 -13.30 -19.26
N GLY A 1032 38.84 -12.24 -20.05
CA GLY A 1032 39.91 -11.61 -20.83
C GLY A 1032 40.20 -12.29 -22.17
N GLU A 1033 39.28 -13.11 -22.69
CA GLU A 1033 39.29 -13.50 -24.11
C GLU A 1033 38.97 -12.27 -24.97
N ASP A 1034 39.59 -12.16 -26.15
CA ASP A 1034 39.27 -11.12 -27.13
C ASP A 1034 38.02 -11.55 -27.92
N THR A 1035 36.96 -10.75 -27.82
CA THR A 1035 35.64 -11.05 -28.39
C THR A 1035 35.35 -10.26 -29.68
N SER A 1036 36.31 -9.48 -30.17
CA SER A 1036 36.13 -8.54 -31.31
C SER A 1036 36.08 -9.19 -32.70
N ASP A 1037 36.58 -10.42 -32.82
CA ASP A 1037 36.52 -11.30 -34.01
C ASP A 1037 35.49 -12.44 -33.86
N PHE A 1038 34.58 -12.35 -32.89
CA PHE A 1038 33.47 -13.31 -32.77
C PHE A 1038 32.49 -13.19 -33.95
N PRO A 1039 31.85 -14.31 -34.37
CA PRO A 1039 30.86 -14.27 -35.43
C PRO A 1039 29.58 -13.55 -34.98
N PRO A 1040 28.77 -13.00 -35.92
CA PRO A 1040 27.43 -12.51 -35.63
C PRO A 1040 26.60 -13.50 -34.80
N VAL A 1041 25.82 -13.02 -33.82
CA VAL A 1041 24.86 -13.90 -33.12
C VAL A 1041 23.74 -14.27 -34.10
N PRO A 1042 23.38 -15.57 -34.24
CA PRO A 1042 22.39 -16.07 -35.19
C PRO A 1042 20.96 -15.85 -34.66
N LEU A 1043 20.61 -14.58 -34.40
CA LEU A 1043 19.33 -14.16 -33.85
C LEU A 1043 18.73 -13.02 -34.68
N GLU A 1044 17.39 -12.99 -34.77
CA GLU A 1044 16.62 -11.94 -35.43
C GLU A 1044 15.67 -11.23 -34.45
N VAL A 1045 15.29 -9.98 -34.75
CA VAL A 1045 14.33 -9.22 -33.90
C VAL A 1045 12.93 -9.81 -34.05
N GLY A 1046 12.26 -10.05 -32.92
CA GLY A 1046 11.01 -10.81 -32.84
C GLY A 1046 11.18 -12.33 -32.73
N GLN A 1047 12.42 -12.85 -32.81
CA GLN A 1047 12.68 -14.27 -32.62
C GLN A 1047 12.44 -14.69 -31.16
N ASN A 1048 11.85 -15.86 -30.98
CA ASN A 1048 11.76 -16.52 -29.69
C ASN A 1048 13.05 -17.28 -29.35
N VAL A 1049 13.56 -17.11 -28.14
CA VAL A 1049 14.68 -17.88 -27.59
C VAL A 1049 14.25 -18.65 -26.34
N VAL A 1050 14.80 -19.84 -26.16
CA VAL A 1050 14.56 -20.71 -24.99
C VAL A 1050 15.79 -20.67 -24.09
N VAL A 1051 15.63 -20.22 -22.85
CA VAL A 1051 16.73 -20.04 -21.88
C VAL A 1051 16.61 -21.05 -20.74
N PHE A 1052 17.61 -21.90 -20.58
CA PHE A 1052 17.78 -22.76 -19.41
C PHE A 1052 18.36 -21.94 -18.25
N PRO A 1053 17.66 -21.85 -17.09
CA PRO A 1053 18.11 -21.04 -15.98
C PRO A 1053 19.27 -21.67 -15.19
N ASN A 1054 19.99 -20.84 -14.45
CA ASN A 1054 20.99 -21.31 -13.49
C ASN A 1054 20.38 -22.04 -12.29
N HIS A 1055 19.23 -21.60 -11.77
CA HIS A 1055 18.62 -22.26 -10.61
C HIS A 1055 17.08 -22.33 -10.66
N ALA A 1056 16.55 -23.54 -10.90
CA ALA A 1056 15.12 -23.81 -11.09
C ALA A 1056 14.25 -23.31 -9.93
N CYS A 1057 14.74 -23.45 -8.69
CA CYS A 1057 14.02 -23.03 -7.48
C CYS A 1057 13.77 -21.51 -7.43
N VAL A 1058 14.73 -20.72 -7.92
CA VAL A 1058 14.68 -19.26 -7.92
C VAL A 1058 13.94 -18.74 -9.15
N THR A 1059 14.24 -19.28 -10.34
CA THR A 1059 13.50 -18.94 -11.57
C THR A 1059 12.01 -19.24 -11.42
N GLY A 1060 11.65 -20.43 -10.92
CA GLY A 1060 10.27 -20.79 -10.63
C GLY A 1060 9.60 -19.90 -9.58
N ALA A 1061 10.34 -19.23 -8.69
CA ALA A 1061 9.78 -18.33 -7.69
C ALA A 1061 9.16 -17.05 -8.27
N LEU A 1062 9.48 -16.71 -9.51
CA LEU A 1062 9.08 -15.48 -10.19
C LEU A 1062 7.70 -15.60 -10.87
N TYR A 1063 7.26 -16.83 -11.16
CA TYR A 1063 6.02 -17.14 -11.88
C TYR A 1063 4.95 -17.74 -10.94
N GLY A 1064 3.67 -17.50 -11.25
CA GLY A 1064 2.53 -18.08 -10.52
C GLY A 1064 2.07 -19.44 -11.05
N TRP A 1065 2.44 -19.77 -12.29
CA TRP A 1065 2.12 -21.02 -12.96
C TRP A 1065 3.21 -21.36 -13.99
N TYR A 1066 3.24 -22.63 -14.39
CA TYR A 1066 4.09 -23.15 -15.46
C TYR A 1066 3.24 -23.57 -16.65
N LEU A 1067 3.66 -23.25 -17.87
CA LEU A 1067 3.09 -23.81 -19.09
C LEU A 1067 3.71 -25.19 -19.30
N VAL A 1068 2.88 -26.23 -19.46
CA VAL A 1068 3.37 -27.61 -19.49
C VAL A 1068 3.43 -28.09 -20.93
N VAL A 1069 4.59 -28.60 -21.34
CA VAL A 1069 4.78 -29.33 -22.59
C VAL A 1069 5.10 -30.79 -22.28
N ASP A 1070 5.01 -31.66 -23.27
CA ASP A 1070 5.43 -33.05 -23.14
C ASP A 1070 6.29 -33.45 -24.34
N SER A 1071 7.57 -33.75 -24.11
CA SER A 1071 8.50 -34.14 -25.17
C SER A 1071 8.29 -35.57 -25.71
N GLU A 1072 7.40 -36.38 -25.11
CA GLU A 1072 6.92 -37.62 -25.72
C GLU A 1072 5.71 -37.37 -26.67
N GLU A 1073 5.08 -36.19 -26.63
CA GLU A 1073 3.92 -35.82 -27.45
C GLU A 1073 4.24 -34.78 -28.54
N GLY A 1074 4.99 -35.21 -29.58
CA GLY A 1074 5.23 -34.42 -30.79
C GLY A 1074 6.63 -33.80 -30.84
N ASP A 1075 6.72 -32.47 -30.93
CA ASP A 1075 7.97 -31.71 -30.99
C ASP A 1075 8.34 -31.02 -29.66
N GLY A 1076 7.56 -31.25 -28.60
CA GLY A 1076 7.74 -30.59 -27.29
C GLY A 1076 7.41 -29.09 -27.26
N SER A 1077 6.89 -28.50 -28.34
CA SER A 1077 6.54 -27.07 -28.41
C SER A 1077 5.08 -26.77 -28.09
N LYS A 1078 4.21 -27.79 -28.06
CA LYS A 1078 2.77 -27.66 -27.79
C LYS A 1078 2.46 -27.72 -26.29
N ILE A 1079 1.70 -26.75 -25.81
CA ILE A 1079 1.22 -26.71 -24.42
C ILE A 1079 0.10 -27.74 -24.22
N VAL A 1080 0.29 -28.67 -23.29
CA VAL A 1080 -0.66 -29.75 -22.95
C VAL A 1080 -1.43 -29.50 -21.66
N ASP A 1081 -0.88 -28.74 -20.71
CA ASP A 1081 -1.52 -28.39 -19.43
C ASP A 1081 -0.95 -27.07 -18.87
N VAL A 1082 -1.49 -26.58 -17.74
CA VAL A 1082 -0.93 -25.47 -16.96
C VAL A 1082 -0.92 -25.85 -15.48
N TRP A 1083 0.25 -25.82 -14.83
CA TRP A 1083 0.40 -26.20 -13.42
C TRP A 1083 0.59 -24.96 -12.54
N VAL A 1084 -0.34 -24.76 -11.59
CA VAL A 1084 -0.31 -23.63 -10.65
C VAL A 1084 0.68 -23.90 -9.52
N ARG A 1085 1.43 -22.87 -9.13
CA ARG A 1085 2.53 -22.97 -8.17
C ARG A 1085 2.19 -22.29 -6.83
N ALA A 1086 2.45 -22.97 -5.71
CA ALA A 1086 2.32 -22.37 -4.38
C ALA A 1086 3.25 -21.16 -4.18
N SER A 1087 2.76 -20.10 -3.54
CA SER A 1087 3.50 -18.86 -3.28
C SER A 1087 3.45 -18.45 -1.81
N GLY A 1088 4.40 -17.64 -1.35
CA GLY A 1088 4.45 -17.17 0.04
C GLY A 1088 4.92 -18.23 1.05
N TRP A 1089 4.51 -18.03 2.30
CA TRP A 1089 5.03 -18.71 3.49
C TRP A 1089 3.96 -19.48 4.28
#